data_AF-A0A6A4HF23-F1
#
_entry.id   AF-A0A6A4HF23-F1
#
_cell.length_a   1.000
_cell.length_b   1.000
_cell.length_c   1.000
_cell.angle_alpha   90.00
_cell.angle_beta   90.00
_cell.angle_gamma   90.00
#
_symmetry.space_group_name_H-M   'P 1'
#
loop_
_entity.id
_entity.type
_entity.pdbx_description
1 polymer ?
#
loop_
_entity_poly.entity_id
_entity_poly.type
_entity_poly.pdbx_seq_one_letter_code
_entity_poly.pdbx_strand_id
1 'polypeptide(L)'
;MVPLSPTMDPEKQPPSPKGGSFPKKRFTSRKYLVHLSCFLIAIYGLRYFMRTSTERGPKIVDSSVKWNSGPVKKMSMTTKEKEDLFLSIPSAESASSAAKKYSKHPHLAGSLEDYHDALSILELFQTELGITAPPPSHEQPIYNAGTPKSRAQTIALTSRLGPRNPTAWVDVYYPYMDTPLDRSLDIVDLAGNSLWSADLREDGDEGDEDAAKYRDYIPAWHGLSGHGEGKGQLVFVNYGTFEDYEEILASGQNLTGKVVIARYGGLYRGLKIKRAEELGAVAVIIYSDPRDDGFVTVENGFSTYPQGPARNGNSVQRGSSMYLSIYAGDAQTPGRPAYENAEREEATNIPGIPSIPISWANAQRLLEEIGDVYTTTGPRKLSGKASERAVKVVNHVDRKITPIWNTMAAIPGHVRDEVVIVGCHHDAWVLGAADPVSGTVSLHEIVRGLGALLRSGWRPLRTILIASWDAEEYGLIGSTEYGEDFAEWISEHAVAYLNVDVSSAGSQWDVSASPSLAHVIRQTAMDVPHPSEDNKTLWDARHDEGPFKPFGPVVEVGYMRADADVIEAYESQKALRLKNELGKGTGVGPMGSGSDYTVFLQRLGVASSDQGFGGTPYDAPYHYHSIYDSNRWQEVYGDPGYNKHLAVAKHLGLLTLRLTDSIIIPLNTTQYAFELDGYLDTVLTPPPCSPASNHYFPPYLPEAQAEPETLLLQSTFSTLRNTIAKLQEASILLDIEKAEAEEKFKEVLSRMPSFPFPRKTRKHFGNGHGRGAGSCTRGNTLTRRIKNWIKGVFGVSTPHPSKSKNFKSALFGVDSWEDLISKAIFEEDCSDTNAITIESLYQISRIFLIYLTFQISPLYQIYPTFQISQIYLTFRKFQKSPKSPIFLTSHRLLHHLRHLPRFLASLAPPRIPSPPPIFEFIRAAKRVSRANRKLISFERGFIDEAGIKDREWYRHLGVAPGKWLGYGATTFPALTEAITLDKNITAAMEESIRLVRLLGWMTESLRKEVDSESDSSDDQP
;
A
#
# COMPACT_ATOMS: atom_id res chain seq x y z
N MET A 1 -54.83 -10.18 -0.57
CA MET A 1 -55.83 -11.05 -1.25
C MET A 1 -55.07 -12.13 -2.01
N VAL A 2 -55.62 -13.33 -1.94
CA VAL A 2 -55.09 -14.68 -2.26
C VAL A 2 -56.00 -15.25 -3.37
N PRO A 3 -55.58 -16.18 -4.29
CA PRO A 3 -55.47 -17.64 -4.04
C PRO A 3 -54.23 -18.32 -4.70
N LEU A 4 -53.46 -19.24 -4.09
CA LEU A 4 -53.68 -20.57 -3.45
C LEU A 4 -54.00 -21.76 -4.40
N SER A 5 -52.96 -22.58 -4.68
CA SER A 5 -52.83 -24.08 -4.61
C SER A 5 -53.79 -25.01 -5.40
N PRO A 6 -53.71 -26.38 -5.38
CA PRO A 6 -52.69 -27.37 -4.90
C PRO A 6 -52.45 -28.59 -5.85
N THR A 7 -51.50 -29.50 -5.53
CA THR A 7 -51.72 -30.94 -5.16
C THR A 7 -50.40 -31.76 -4.98
N MET A 8 -50.27 -32.44 -3.82
CA MET A 8 -49.44 -33.64 -3.57
C MET A 8 -50.16 -34.90 -4.10
N ASP A 9 -49.61 -36.12 -4.29
CA ASP A 9 -48.85 -37.02 -3.39
C ASP A 9 -48.45 -38.34 -4.17
N PRO A 10 -48.03 -39.48 -3.56
CA PRO A 10 -46.66 -40.01 -3.37
C PRO A 10 -46.35 -41.37 -4.10
N GLU A 11 -45.08 -41.82 -4.07
CA GLU A 11 -44.63 -43.22 -3.80
C GLU A 11 -43.17 -43.48 -4.25
N LYS A 12 -42.28 -43.82 -3.29
CA LYS A 12 -41.35 -44.98 -3.27
C LYS A 12 -40.13 -44.75 -2.37
N GLN A 13 -40.07 -45.51 -1.27
CA GLN A 13 -38.87 -45.75 -0.45
C GLN A 13 -37.87 -46.69 -1.17
N PRO A 14 -36.59 -46.70 -0.74
CA PRO A 14 -36.02 -47.92 -0.16
C PRO A 14 -35.02 -47.62 1.01
N PRO A 15 -34.27 -48.58 1.58
CA PRO A 15 -34.54 -49.23 2.86
C PRO A 15 -33.53 -48.88 3.99
N SER A 16 -33.91 -49.18 5.23
CA SER A 16 -33.04 -49.09 6.41
C SER A 16 -32.00 -50.24 6.49
N PRO A 17 -30.77 -49.97 6.96
CA PRO A 17 -29.88 -51.02 7.41
C PRO A 17 -29.87 -51.13 8.95
N LYS A 18 -30.03 -52.39 9.34
CA LYS A 18 -30.06 -52.98 10.68
C LYS A 18 -28.82 -52.65 11.53
N GLY A 19 -29.07 -52.52 12.83
CA GLY A 19 -28.05 -52.46 13.86
C GLY A 19 -27.16 -53.71 13.91
N GLY A 20 -25.87 -53.46 14.07
CA GLY A 20 -24.85 -54.44 14.42
C GLY A 20 -23.92 -53.82 15.47
N SER A 21 -23.98 -54.33 16.69
CA SER A 21 -23.08 -53.97 17.78
C SER A 21 -21.68 -54.51 17.52
N PHE A 22 -20.68 -53.64 17.42
CA PHE A 22 -19.26 -54.02 17.46
C PHE A 22 -18.56 -53.36 18.67
N PRO A 23 -17.66 -54.06 19.36
CA PRO A 23 -17.15 -53.65 20.67
C PRO A 23 -16.14 -52.51 20.53
N LYS A 24 -16.35 -51.43 21.30
CA LYS A 24 -15.36 -50.35 21.49
C LYS A 24 -14.08 -50.92 22.13
N LYS A 25 -13.07 -51.28 21.32
CA LYS A 25 -11.70 -51.43 21.81
C LYS A 25 -11.02 -50.07 21.79
N ARG A 26 -10.76 -49.52 22.98
CA ARG A 26 -9.86 -48.37 23.17
C ARG A 26 -8.49 -48.68 22.56
N PHE A 27 -8.15 -48.02 21.46
CA PHE A 27 -6.79 -48.00 20.92
C PHE A 27 -6.01 -46.88 21.58
N THR A 28 -5.01 -47.24 22.39
CA THR A 28 -4.10 -46.30 23.03
C THR A 28 -3.04 -45.83 22.04
N SER A 29 -2.71 -44.53 22.11
CA SER A 29 -1.74 -43.75 21.31
C SER A 29 -0.32 -44.34 21.19
N ARG A 30 -0.02 -45.47 21.85
CA ARG A 30 1.27 -46.17 21.75
C ARG A 30 1.43 -47.02 20.47
N LYS A 31 0.36 -47.42 19.77
CA LYS A 31 0.48 -48.24 18.56
C LYS A 31 0.88 -47.45 17.30
N TYR A 32 0.47 -46.18 17.20
CA TYR A 32 0.85 -45.28 16.09
C TYR A 32 2.36 -45.03 16.00
N LEU A 33 3.03 -44.91 17.15
CA LEU A 33 4.48 -44.70 17.22
C LEU A 33 5.30 -45.91 16.73
N VAL A 34 4.78 -47.13 16.92
CA VAL A 34 5.46 -48.36 16.44
C VAL A 34 5.28 -48.52 14.93
N HIS A 35 4.10 -48.19 14.39
CA HIS A 35 3.82 -48.30 12.96
C HIS A 35 4.55 -47.23 12.12
N LEU A 36 4.68 -46.00 12.62
CA LEU A 36 5.49 -44.96 11.96
C LEU A 36 6.99 -45.33 11.93
N SER A 37 7.48 -45.98 12.99
CA SER A 37 8.87 -46.44 13.07
C SER A 37 9.16 -47.55 12.06
N CYS A 38 8.25 -48.51 11.87
CA CYS A 38 8.40 -49.58 10.89
C CYS A 38 8.30 -49.08 9.44
N PHE A 39 7.44 -48.09 9.17
CA PHE A 39 7.31 -47.45 7.85
C PHE A 39 8.58 -46.69 7.44
N LEU A 40 9.20 -45.97 8.37
CA LEU A 40 10.47 -45.27 8.14
C LEU A 40 11.65 -46.22 7.91
N ILE A 41 11.65 -47.39 8.57
CA ILE A 41 12.68 -48.43 8.38
C ILE A 41 12.55 -49.10 7.00
N ALA A 42 11.32 -49.32 6.51
CA ALA A 42 11.07 -49.90 5.19
C ALA A 42 11.52 -48.97 4.04
N ILE A 43 11.25 -47.66 4.16
CA ILE A 43 11.73 -46.65 3.21
C ILE A 43 13.27 -46.58 3.19
N TYR A 44 13.90 -46.73 4.35
CA TYR A 44 15.36 -46.75 4.47
C TYR A 44 16.00 -47.98 3.83
N GLY A 45 15.38 -49.16 3.97
CA GLY A 45 15.83 -50.40 3.33
C GLY A 45 15.74 -50.35 1.80
N LEU A 46 14.64 -49.81 1.27
CA LEU A 46 14.41 -49.71 -0.18
C LEU A 46 15.40 -48.73 -0.86
N ARG A 47 15.73 -47.61 -0.19
CA ARG A 47 16.75 -46.65 -0.68
C ARG A 47 18.18 -47.18 -0.60
N TYR A 48 18.49 -48.03 0.38
CA TYR A 48 19.81 -48.65 0.47
C TYR A 48 20.04 -49.65 -0.67
N PHE A 49 19.03 -50.44 -1.01
CA PHE A 49 19.07 -51.44 -2.09
C PHE A 49 19.11 -50.82 -3.50
N MET A 50 18.40 -49.71 -3.70
CA MET A 50 18.45 -48.95 -4.97
C MET A 50 19.81 -48.28 -5.22
N ARG A 51 20.58 -48.01 -4.16
CA ARG A 51 21.89 -47.34 -4.27
C ARG A 51 23.05 -48.28 -4.58
N THR A 52 22.88 -49.59 -4.39
CA THR A 52 23.89 -50.61 -4.70
C THR A 52 23.79 -51.16 -6.12
N SER A 53 22.87 -50.66 -6.94
CA SER A 53 22.46 -51.31 -8.20
C SER A 53 22.64 -50.45 -9.46
N THR A 54 23.48 -49.41 -9.44
CA THR A 54 23.78 -48.61 -10.64
C THR A 54 25.23 -48.15 -10.68
N GLU A 55 26.13 -49.03 -11.14
CA GLU A 55 27.41 -48.62 -11.73
C GLU A 55 27.44 -49.14 -13.18
N ARG A 56 27.35 -48.22 -14.15
CA ARG A 56 28.01 -48.25 -15.48
C ARG A 56 27.50 -47.08 -16.34
N GLY A 57 28.39 -46.15 -16.69
CA GLY A 57 28.16 -45.11 -17.70
C GLY A 57 29.36 -44.14 -17.79
N PRO A 58 29.83 -43.75 -19.00
CA PRO A 58 31.24 -43.43 -19.24
C PRO A 58 31.65 -41.95 -19.11
N LYS A 59 32.96 -41.75 -19.01
CA LYS A 59 33.71 -40.48 -18.91
C LYS A 59 33.78 -39.74 -20.25
N ILE A 60 33.57 -38.41 -20.25
CA ILE A 60 34.09 -37.45 -21.26
C ILE A 60 34.38 -36.11 -20.55
N VAL A 61 35.67 -35.79 -20.33
CA VAL A 61 36.54 -34.74 -20.93
C VAL A 61 36.40 -33.34 -20.31
N ASP A 62 37.58 -32.84 -19.95
CA ASP A 62 37.95 -31.64 -19.21
C ASP A 62 37.88 -30.37 -20.07
N SER A 63 37.37 -29.28 -19.49
CA SER A 63 37.71 -27.92 -19.93
C SER A 63 37.71 -26.98 -18.74
N SER A 64 38.90 -26.52 -18.42
CA SER A 64 39.27 -25.59 -17.36
C SER A 64 38.49 -24.28 -17.37
N VAL A 65 37.70 -24.04 -16.31
CA VAL A 65 37.25 -22.70 -15.92
C VAL A 65 37.85 -22.38 -14.56
N LYS A 66 38.74 -21.40 -14.53
CA LYS A 66 39.34 -20.87 -13.29
C LYS A 66 38.26 -20.13 -12.50
N TRP A 67 37.81 -20.73 -11.41
CA TRP A 67 36.94 -20.07 -10.44
C TRP A 67 37.76 -19.10 -9.58
N ASN A 68 37.61 -17.80 -9.85
CA ASN A 68 37.97 -16.76 -8.90
C ASN A 68 37.15 -16.96 -7.62
N SER A 69 37.84 -17.15 -6.50
CA SER A 69 37.23 -17.24 -5.18
C SER A 69 36.70 -15.86 -4.76
N GLY A 70 35.43 -15.59 -5.10
CA GLY A 70 34.71 -14.42 -4.59
C GLY A 70 34.54 -14.44 -3.06
N PRO A 71 34.25 -13.29 -2.43
CA PRO A 71 34.24 -13.16 -0.98
C PRO A 71 33.13 -14.00 -0.35
N VAL A 72 33.38 -14.42 0.89
CA VAL A 72 32.45 -15.15 1.75
C VAL A 72 31.09 -14.42 1.81
N LYS A 73 30.02 -15.05 1.31
CA LYS A 73 28.61 -14.57 1.41
C LYS A 73 28.34 -14.05 2.82
N LYS A 74 28.14 -12.73 2.95
CA LYS A 74 27.96 -12.00 4.22
C LYS A 74 26.74 -12.56 4.97
N MET A 75 26.80 -12.54 6.30
CA MET A 75 25.65 -12.85 7.16
C MET A 75 24.49 -11.89 6.85
N SER A 76 23.25 -12.33 7.09
CA SER A 76 22.05 -11.52 6.91
C SER A 76 22.18 -10.16 7.56
N MET A 77 21.77 -9.12 6.84
CA MET A 77 21.82 -7.73 7.29
C MET A 77 20.85 -7.51 8.46
N THR A 78 21.26 -6.71 9.43
CA THR A 78 20.41 -6.16 10.47
C THR A 78 19.42 -5.14 9.89
N THR A 79 18.35 -4.80 10.63
CA THR A 79 17.41 -3.75 10.20
C THR A 79 18.12 -2.45 9.86
N LYS A 80 19.00 -1.99 10.76
CA LYS A 80 19.75 -0.75 10.55
C LYS A 80 20.67 -0.81 9.33
N GLU A 81 21.38 -1.92 9.10
CA GLU A 81 22.20 -2.08 7.89
C GLU A 81 21.37 -2.03 6.60
N LYS A 82 20.11 -2.53 6.61
CA LYS A 82 19.21 -2.46 5.45
C LYS A 82 18.76 -1.02 5.19
N GLU A 83 18.30 -0.34 6.23
CA GLU A 83 17.90 1.07 6.15
C GLU A 83 19.07 1.95 5.68
N ASP A 84 20.26 1.78 6.27
CA ASP A 84 21.46 2.54 5.91
C ASP A 84 21.91 2.26 4.46
N LEU A 85 21.82 1.01 4.00
CA LEU A 85 22.09 0.70 2.59
C LEU A 85 21.09 1.39 1.68
N PHE A 86 19.79 1.27 1.96
CA PHE A 86 18.75 1.90 1.15
C PHE A 86 18.95 3.41 1.06
N LEU A 87 19.11 4.09 2.21
CA LEU A 87 19.25 5.55 2.29
C LEU A 87 20.52 6.07 1.61
N SER A 88 21.51 5.21 1.35
CA SER A 88 22.75 5.56 0.64
C SER A 88 22.64 5.56 -0.88
N ILE A 89 21.55 5.01 -1.45
CA ILE A 89 21.39 4.83 -2.91
C ILE A 89 20.81 6.07 -3.62
N PRO A 90 19.72 6.70 -3.14
CA PRO A 90 19.18 7.88 -3.80
C PRO A 90 20.21 9.01 -3.92
N SER A 91 20.38 9.55 -5.13
CA SER A 91 21.39 10.59 -5.43
C SER A 91 20.88 11.65 -6.40
N ALA A 92 21.34 12.90 -6.21
CA ALA A 92 20.88 14.05 -6.99
C ALA A 92 21.20 13.94 -8.48
N GLU A 93 22.35 13.36 -8.82
CA GLU A 93 22.77 13.12 -10.21
C GLU A 93 21.79 12.19 -10.92
N SER A 94 21.39 11.10 -10.28
CA SER A 94 20.42 10.16 -10.83
C SER A 94 19.02 10.75 -10.89
N ALA A 95 18.58 11.44 -9.84
CA ALA A 95 17.29 12.10 -9.82
C ALA A 95 17.17 13.15 -10.95
N SER A 96 18.20 13.98 -11.15
CA SER A 96 18.26 14.94 -12.27
C SER A 96 18.26 14.25 -13.63
N SER A 97 19.03 13.16 -13.79
CA SER A 97 19.04 12.40 -15.03
C SER A 97 17.69 11.73 -15.33
N ALA A 98 17.00 11.23 -14.30
CA ALA A 98 15.69 10.64 -14.41
C ALA A 98 14.64 11.70 -14.77
N ALA A 99 14.66 12.86 -14.10
CA ALA A 99 13.76 13.98 -14.40
C ALA A 99 13.85 14.40 -15.86
N LYS A 100 15.08 14.61 -16.36
CA LYS A 100 15.34 14.89 -17.78
C LYS A 100 14.92 13.78 -18.72
N LYS A 101 15.01 12.52 -18.28
CA LYS A 101 14.60 11.37 -19.11
C LYS A 101 13.09 11.34 -19.30
N TYR A 102 12.33 11.51 -18.23
CA TYR A 102 10.87 11.34 -18.25
C TYR A 102 10.15 12.61 -18.74
N SER A 103 10.64 13.82 -18.44
CA SER A 103 10.03 15.07 -18.92
C SER A 103 10.53 15.56 -20.30
N LYS A 104 11.28 14.72 -21.06
CA LYS A 104 11.90 15.12 -22.35
C LYS A 104 10.91 15.37 -23.49
N HIS A 105 9.69 14.86 -23.37
CA HIS A 105 8.64 14.99 -24.38
C HIS A 105 7.27 14.92 -23.72
N PRO A 106 6.22 15.46 -24.37
CA PRO A 106 4.90 15.32 -23.83
C PRO A 106 4.42 13.87 -23.85
N HIS A 107 3.75 13.41 -22.80
CA HIS A 107 3.35 12.02 -22.60
C HIS A 107 1.91 11.93 -22.09
N LEU A 108 0.96 12.35 -22.94
CA LEU A 108 -0.48 12.22 -22.70
C LEU A 108 -0.87 10.75 -22.62
N ALA A 109 -1.73 10.39 -21.65
CA ALA A 109 -2.25 9.04 -21.49
C ALA A 109 -2.74 8.43 -22.81
N GLY A 110 -2.33 7.19 -23.10
CA GLY A 110 -2.71 6.47 -24.31
C GLY A 110 -2.02 6.93 -25.59
N SER A 111 -1.08 7.88 -25.50
CA SER A 111 -0.26 8.32 -26.64
C SER A 111 0.89 7.34 -26.93
N LEU A 112 1.53 7.51 -28.09
CA LEU A 112 2.69 6.70 -28.44
C LEU A 112 3.89 7.01 -27.53
N GLU A 113 4.05 8.27 -27.12
CA GLU A 113 5.09 8.72 -26.20
C GLU A 113 4.91 8.11 -24.81
N ASP A 114 3.69 8.14 -24.28
CA ASP A 114 3.31 7.51 -23.01
C ASP A 114 3.57 5.98 -23.02
N TYR A 115 3.20 5.29 -24.11
CA TYR A 115 3.58 3.88 -24.29
C TYR A 115 5.10 3.64 -24.19
N HIS A 116 5.91 4.53 -24.77
CA HIS A 116 7.37 4.40 -24.67
C HIS A 116 7.90 4.69 -23.27
N ASP A 117 7.23 5.52 -22.49
CA ASP A 117 7.56 5.75 -21.08
C ASP A 117 7.20 4.54 -20.21
N ALA A 118 6.04 3.91 -20.43
CA ALA A 118 5.71 2.61 -19.84
C ALA A 118 6.81 1.56 -20.09
N LEU A 119 7.28 1.43 -21.34
CA LEU A 119 8.38 0.52 -21.67
C LEU A 119 9.71 0.92 -21.01
N SER A 120 9.98 2.21 -20.89
CA SER A 120 11.18 2.74 -20.22
C SER A 120 11.18 2.46 -18.72
N ILE A 121 10.01 2.44 -18.08
CA ILE A 121 9.82 2.08 -16.67
C ILE A 121 9.88 0.55 -16.50
N LEU A 122 9.33 -0.22 -17.44
CA LEU A 122 9.47 -1.68 -17.45
C LEU A 122 10.96 -2.08 -17.51
N GLU A 123 11.75 -1.43 -18.36
CA GLU A 123 13.19 -1.65 -18.46
C GLU A 123 13.92 -1.30 -17.15
N LEU A 124 13.53 -0.20 -16.49
CA LEU A 124 14.06 0.18 -15.16
C LEU A 124 13.79 -0.94 -14.15
N PHE A 125 12.55 -1.41 -14.05
CA PHE A 125 12.18 -2.49 -13.14
C PHE A 125 12.99 -3.75 -13.44
N GLN A 126 13.13 -4.10 -14.72
CA GLN A 126 13.88 -5.29 -15.12
C GLN A 126 15.35 -5.19 -14.74
N THR A 127 15.97 -4.04 -15.01
CA THR A 127 17.39 -3.81 -14.78
C THR A 127 17.72 -3.74 -13.30
N GLU A 128 17.00 -2.92 -12.53
CA GLU A 128 17.34 -2.69 -11.13
C GLU A 128 16.95 -3.84 -10.21
N LEU A 129 15.83 -4.52 -10.48
CA LEU A 129 15.37 -5.66 -9.69
C LEU A 129 16.01 -6.99 -10.13
N GLY A 130 16.86 -6.97 -11.16
CA GLY A 130 17.59 -8.14 -11.65
C GLY A 130 16.70 -9.17 -12.34
N ILE A 131 15.67 -8.71 -13.04
CA ILE A 131 14.74 -9.55 -13.81
C ILE A 131 15.34 -9.75 -15.20
N THR A 132 15.38 -11.00 -15.66
CA THR A 132 15.90 -11.30 -17.01
C THR A 132 14.87 -10.88 -18.05
N ALA A 133 15.13 -9.79 -18.76
CA ALA A 133 14.30 -9.35 -19.88
C ALA A 133 14.24 -10.44 -20.96
N PRO A 134 13.09 -10.62 -21.64
CA PRO A 134 13.02 -11.50 -22.80
C PRO A 134 14.03 -11.03 -23.88
N PRO A 135 14.62 -11.96 -24.66
CA PRO A 135 15.38 -11.57 -25.84
C PRO A 135 14.51 -10.71 -26.78
N PRO A 136 15.09 -9.77 -27.56
CA PRO A 136 14.31 -8.93 -28.48
C PRO A 136 13.45 -9.69 -29.52
N SER A 137 13.73 -10.99 -29.73
CA SER A 137 12.96 -11.88 -30.60
C SER A 137 11.72 -12.51 -29.92
N HIS A 138 11.50 -12.25 -28.63
CA HIS A 138 10.37 -12.77 -27.86
C HIS A 138 9.41 -11.63 -27.52
N GLU A 139 8.15 -12.00 -27.32
CA GLU A 139 7.08 -11.11 -26.88
C GLU A 139 7.47 -10.47 -25.53
N GLN A 140 7.40 -9.14 -25.45
CA GLN A 140 7.54 -8.40 -24.19
C GLN A 140 6.41 -8.81 -23.23
N PRO A 141 6.58 -8.72 -21.90
CA PRO A 141 5.56 -9.11 -20.94
C PRO A 141 4.43 -8.07 -20.85
N ILE A 142 3.77 -7.81 -21.97
CA ILE A 142 2.67 -6.85 -22.13
C ILE A 142 1.43 -7.67 -22.43
N TYR A 143 0.38 -7.51 -21.63
CA TYR A 143 -0.80 -8.35 -21.69
C TYR A 143 -2.06 -7.50 -21.69
N ASN A 144 -3.01 -7.80 -22.58
CA ASN A 144 -4.35 -7.25 -22.45
C ASN A 144 -4.94 -7.69 -21.11
N ALA A 145 -5.46 -6.72 -20.35
CA ALA A 145 -6.10 -6.94 -19.08
C ALA A 145 -7.27 -7.94 -19.23
N GLY A 146 -7.56 -8.68 -18.17
CA GLY A 146 -8.57 -9.75 -18.19
C GLY A 146 -8.13 -11.06 -18.85
N THR A 147 -7.04 -11.08 -19.63
CA THR A 147 -6.53 -12.35 -20.17
C THR A 147 -5.96 -13.24 -19.05
N PRO A 148 -5.97 -14.59 -19.21
CA PRO A 148 -5.38 -15.48 -18.22
C PRO A 148 -3.90 -15.20 -17.94
N LYS A 149 -3.15 -14.70 -18.92
CA LYS A 149 -1.73 -14.34 -18.77
C LYS A 149 -1.54 -13.09 -17.90
N SER A 150 -2.32 -12.03 -18.16
CA SER A 150 -2.36 -10.79 -17.37
C SER A 150 -2.73 -11.09 -15.92
N ARG A 151 -3.92 -11.67 -15.70
CA ARG A 151 -4.44 -11.97 -14.36
C ARG A 151 -3.52 -12.89 -13.55
N ALA A 152 -2.83 -13.83 -14.21
CA ALA A 152 -1.88 -14.71 -13.54
C ALA A 152 -0.67 -13.96 -12.96
N GLN A 153 -0.27 -12.80 -13.48
CA GLN A 153 0.86 -12.05 -12.93
C GLN A 153 0.58 -11.58 -11.50
N THR A 154 -0.60 -11.00 -11.27
CA THR A 154 -1.06 -10.52 -9.96
C THR A 154 -1.49 -11.65 -9.04
N ILE A 155 -2.42 -12.50 -9.49
CA ILE A 155 -3.00 -13.56 -8.64
C ILE A 155 -1.94 -14.56 -8.18
N ALA A 156 -0.95 -14.86 -9.02
CA ALA A 156 0.08 -15.82 -8.64
C ALA A 156 1.00 -15.31 -7.52
N LEU A 157 1.07 -14.00 -7.24
CA LEU A 157 1.96 -13.43 -6.22
C LEU A 157 1.71 -14.01 -4.82
N THR A 158 0.43 -14.23 -4.49
CA THR A 158 -0.01 -14.79 -3.20
C THR A 158 -0.12 -16.32 -3.26
N SER A 159 -0.06 -16.92 -4.45
CA SER A 159 -0.15 -18.37 -4.60
C SER A 159 1.08 -19.14 -4.09
N ARG A 160 0.85 -20.38 -3.65
CA ARG A 160 1.91 -21.30 -3.18
C ARG A 160 2.96 -21.60 -4.25
N LEU A 161 2.52 -21.76 -5.50
CA LEU A 161 3.39 -22.03 -6.65
C LEU A 161 3.86 -20.75 -7.35
N GLY A 162 3.52 -19.59 -6.78
CA GLY A 162 3.86 -18.27 -7.28
C GLY A 162 5.36 -17.96 -7.38
N PRO A 163 5.71 -16.86 -8.07
CA PRO A 163 7.09 -16.48 -8.36
C PRO A 163 7.94 -16.36 -7.09
N ARG A 164 9.19 -16.81 -7.18
CA ARG A 164 10.18 -16.77 -6.09
C ARG A 164 11.22 -15.68 -6.27
N ASN A 165 11.30 -15.13 -7.49
CA ASN A 165 12.18 -14.05 -7.90
C ASN A 165 11.30 -12.86 -8.34
N PRO A 166 11.86 -11.65 -8.40
CA PRO A 166 11.13 -10.50 -8.91
C PRO A 166 10.57 -10.71 -10.33
N THR A 167 9.42 -10.10 -10.60
CA THR A 167 8.71 -10.13 -11.89
C THR A 167 8.29 -8.72 -12.29
N ALA A 168 8.15 -8.45 -13.59
CA ALA A 168 7.66 -7.18 -14.12
C ALA A 168 6.87 -7.41 -15.41
N TRP A 169 5.80 -6.65 -15.61
CA TRP A 169 4.86 -6.78 -16.72
C TRP A 169 4.11 -5.46 -16.96
N VAL A 170 3.35 -5.39 -18.06
CA VAL A 170 2.43 -4.30 -18.36
C VAL A 170 1.04 -4.88 -18.57
N ASP A 171 0.03 -4.30 -17.92
CA ASP A 171 -1.38 -4.60 -18.16
C ASP A 171 -2.00 -3.50 -19.02
N VAL A 172 -2.70 -3.91 -20.08
CA VAL A 172 -3.33 -3.00 -21.05
C VAL A 172 -4.84 -2.96 -20.82
N TYR A 173 -5.34 -1.79 -20.41
CA TYR A 173 -6.77 -1.48 -20.30
C TYR A 173 -7.19 -0.59 -21.48
N TYR A 174 -8.49 -0.48 -21.71
CA TYR A 174 -9.08 0.18 -22.87
C TYR A 174 -10.18 1.16 -22.44
N PRO A 175 -9.88 2.23 -21.69
CA PRO A 175 -10.88 3.19 -21.23
C PRO A 175 -11.46 4.08 -22.34
N TYR A 176 -12.60 4.70 -22.05
CA TYR A 176 -13.20 5.76 -22.84
C TYR A 176 -12.57 7.12 -22.50
N MET A 177 -11.80 7.66 -23.45
CA MET A 177 -11.10 8.94 -23.31
C MET A 177 -11.35 9.85 -24.51
N ASP A 178 -10.87 11.08 -24.46
CA ASP A 178 -11.01 12.04 -25.55
C ASP A 178 -9.74 12.82 -25.87
N THR A 179 -9.69 13.34 -27.10
CA THR A 179 -8.65 14.27 -27.56
C THR A 179 -9.31 15.46 -28.25
N PRO A 180 -8.69 16.65 -28.29
CA PRO A 180 -9.34 17.84 -28.85
C PRO A 180 -9.35 17.78 -30.38
N LEU A 181 -10.46 18.20 -31.01
CA LEU A 181 -10.58 18.37 -32.46
C LEU A 181 -10.42 19.84 -32.85
N ASP A 182 -11.33 20.69 -32.38
CA ASP A 182 -11.29 22.14 -32.60
C ASP A 182 -11.91 22.89 -31.43
N ARG A 183 -11.44 24.12 -31.24
CA ARG A 183 -11.90 25.02 -30.18
C ARG A 183 -11.77 26.47 -30.62
N SER A 184 -12.72 27.28 -30.17
CA SER A 184 -12.67 28.73 -30.33
C SER A 184 -13.37 29.43 -29.19
N LEU A 185 -12.98 30.68 -28.95
CA LEU A 185 -13.60 31.55 -27.99
C LEU A 185 -13.67 32.96 -28.58
N ASP A 186 -14.89 33.45 -28.77
CA ASP A 186 -15.14 34.71 -29.46
C ASP A 186 -16.06 35.61 -28.64
N ILE A 187 -15.74 36.91 -28.54
CA ILE A 187 -16.73 37.93 -28.18
C ILE A 187 -17.48 38.27 -29.47
N VAL A 188 -18.81 38.19 -29.46
CA VAL A 188 -19.62 38.36 -30.68
C VAL A 188 -20.58 39.54 -30.61
N ASP A 189 -20.85 40.15 -31.77
CA ASP A 189 -21.89 41.18 -31.91
C ASP A 189 -23.31 40.57 -31.93
N LEU A 190 -24.33 41.44 -32.05
CA LEU A 190 -25.73 41.03 -32.15
C LEU A 190 -26.04 40.19 -33.40
N ALA A 191 -25.28 40.37 -34.48
CA ALA A 191 -25.40 39.59 -35.70
C ALA A 191 -24.64 38.24 -35.63
N GLY A 192 -23.83 38.03 -34.58
CA GLY A 192 -23.02 36.83 -34.38
C GLY A 192 -21.63 36.89 -35.02
N ASN A 193 -21.18 38.05 -35.50
CA ASN A 193 -19.83 38.21 -36.02
C ASN A 193 -18.83 38.31 -34.87
N SER A 194 -17.65 37.71 -35.03
CA SER A 194 -16.57 37.82 -34.04
C SER A 194 -16.00 39.24 -34.02
N LEU A 195 -15.98 39.85 -32.84
CA LEU A 195 -15.36 41.15 -32.55
C LEU A 195 -13.96 41.00 -31.96
N TRP A 196 -13.71 39.86 -31.31
CA TRP A 196 -12.44 39.47 -30.73
C TRP A 196 -12.43 37.96 -30.60
N SER A 197 -11.29 37.35 -30.93
CA SER A 197 -11.04 35.92 -30.77
C SER A 197 -9.88 35.71 -29.81
N ALA A 198 -10.03 34.79 -28.87
CA ALA A 198 -8.96 34.41 -27.95
C ALA A 198 -7.87 33.62 -28.67
N ASP A 199 -6.62 33.85 -28.31
CA ASP A 199 -5.54 32.92 -28.66
C ASP A 199 -5.50 31.79 -27.62
N LEU A 200 -5.98 30.60 -28.00
CA LEU A 200 -6.06 29.43 -27.13
C LEU A 200 -4.80 28.55 -27.19
N ARG A 201 -3.68 29.15 -27.58
CA ARG A 201 -2.34 28.55 -27.56
C ARG A 201 -1.53 29.19 -26.44
N GLU A 202 -0.72 28.36 -25.79
CA GLU A 202 0.35 28.85 -24.95
C GLU A 202 1.48 29.35 -25.87
N ASP A 203 2.15 30.42 -25.49
CA ASP A 203 3.14 31.12 -26.31
C ASP A 203 4.44 30.32 -26.52
N GLY A 204 4.84 29.52 -25.53
CA GLY A 204 6.09 28.75 -25.57
C GLY A 204 7.30 29.65 -25.69
N ASP A 205 7.56 30.47 -24.67
CA ASP A 205 8.68 31.40 -24.61
C ASP A 205 10.03 30.68 -24.77
N GLU A 206 10.87 31.16 -25.70
CA GLU A 206 12.18 30.57 -26.04
C GLU A 206 13.17 30.53 -24.86
N GLY A 207 12.91 31.27 -23.78
CA GLY A 207 13.69 31.16 -22.54
C GLY A 207 13.52 29.81 -21.84
N ASP A 208 12.49 29.03 -22.19
CA ASP A 208 12.33 27.63 -21.83
C ASP A 208 12.26 26.77 -23.11
N GLU A 209 13.37 26.11 -23.42
CA GLU A 209 13.55 25.38 -24.68
C GLU A 209 12.51 24.27 -24.88
N ASP A 210 12.12 23.57 -23.80
CA ASP A 210 11.15 22.48 -23.89
C ASP A 210 9.74 23.02 -24.11
N ALA A 211 9.33 24.06 -23.36
CA ALA A 211 8.05 24.70 -23.56
C ALA A 211 7.91 25.29 -24.98
N ALA A 212 8.96 25.97 -25.48
CA ALA A 212 8.98 26.51 -26.84
C ALA A 212 8.87 25.43 -27.91
N LYS A 213 9.58 24.31 -27.73
CA LYS A 213 9.57 23.18 -28.66
C LYS A 213 8.21 22.50 -28.75
N TYR A 214 7.49 22.36 -27.64
CA TYR A 214 6.27 21.55 -27.56
C TYR A 214 4.96 22.34 -27.46
N ARG A 215 5.00 23.67 -27.60
CA ARG A 215 3.80 24.54 -27.50
C ARG A 215 2.62 24.12 -28.38
N ASP A 216 2.89 23.52 -29.54
CA ASP A 216 1.88 23.10 -30.52
C ASP A 216 1.59 21.58 -30.48
N TYR A 217 2.22 20.83 -29.56
CA TYR A 217 2.15 19.37 -29.51
C TYR A 217 0.83 18.87 -28.92
N ILE A 218 0.52 19.29 -27.68
CA ILE A 218 -0.74 18.99 -27.02
C ILE A 218 -1.53 20.30 -26.86
N PRO A 219 -2.66 20.46 -27.55
CA PRO A 219 -3.46 21.67 -27.47
C PRO A 219 -4.03 21.90 -26.05
N ALA A 220 -4.52 23.10 -25.71
CA ALA A 220 -5.15 23.33 -24.40
C ALA A 220 -6.66 23.01 -24.45
N TRP A 221 -7.13 22.04 -23.67
CA TRP A 221 -8.56 21.72 -23.50
C TRP A 221 -8.80 21.10 -22.11
N HIS A 222 -10.08 20.92 -21.75
CA HIS A 222 -10.45 20.06 -20.62
C HIS A 222 -10.76 18.65 -21.12
N GLY A 223 -10.07 17.65 -20.60
CA GLY A 223 -10.38 16.24 -20.87
C GLY A 223 -11.81 15.89 -20.46
N LEU A 224 -12.46 15.04 -21.24
CA LEU A 224 -13.83 14.57 -21.05
C LEU A 224 -14.91 15.67 -21.05
N SER A 225 -14.58 16.86 -21.57
CA SER A 225 -15.49 17.99 -21.67
C SER A 225 -16.69 17.69 -22.58
N GLY A 226 -17.79 18.43 -22.40
CA GLY A 226 -18.93 18.34 -23.29
C GLY A 226 -18.52 18.69 -24.73
N HIS A 227 -18.97 17.88 -25.69
CA HIS A 227 -18.77 18.14 -27.11
C HIS A 227 -19.85 19.11 -27.60
N GLY A 228 -19.46 20.28 -28.11
CA GLY A 228 -20.37 21.19 -28.79
C GLY A 228 -20.02 22.67 -28.64
N GLU A 229 -21.06 23.50 -28.79
CA GLU A 229 -20.96 24.96 -28.79
C GLU A 229 -21.94 25.58 -27.80
N GLY A 230 -21.52 26.65 -27.13
CA GLY A 230 -22.38 27.46 -26.27
C GLY A 230 -22.25 28.94 -26.62
N LYS A 231 -23.36 29.68 -26.63
CA LYS A 231 -23.35 31.14 -26.83
C LYS A 231 -24.26 31.82 -25.82
N GLY A 232 -23.72 32.81 -25.11
CA GLY A 232 -24.45 33.54 -24.08
C GLY A 232 -23.64 34.70 -23.49
N GLN A 233 -24.29 35.53 -22.68
CA GLN A 233 -23.55 36.52 -21.88
C GLN A 233 -22.73 35.82 -20.80
N LEU A 234 -21.57 36.38 -20.50
CA LEU A 234 -20.68 35.92 -19.44
C LEU A 234 -21.20 36.32 -18.06
N VAL A 235 -21.07 35.42 -17.08
CA VAL A 235 -21.25 35.70 -15.66
C VAL A 235 -20.04 35.15 -14.90
N PHE A 236 -19.40 36.00 -14.10
CA PHE A 236 -18.27 35.59 -13.25
C PHE A 236 -18.78 34.98 -11.95
N VAL A 237 -18.24 33.82 -11.59
CA VAL A 237 -18.68 33.03 -10.42
C VAL A 237 -17.56 32.75 -9.43
N ASN A 238 -16.54 33.61 -9.35
CA ASN A 238 -15.41 33.42 -8.44
C ASN A 238 -14.70 32.07 -8.68
N TYR A 239 -14.59 31.18 -7.68
CA TYR A 239 -14.05 29.84 -7.86
C TYR A 239 -15.11 28.86 -8.40
N GLY A 240 -16.39 29.23 -8.44
CA GLY A 240 -17.47 28.32 -8.82
C GLY A 240 -17.70 27.23 -7.78
N THR A 241 -17.47 27.54 -6.50
CA THR A 241 -17.93 26.71 -5.38
C THR A 241 -19.45 26.63 -5.36
N PHE A 242 -20.01 25.68 -4.62
CA PHE A 242 -21.46 25.63 -4.42
C PHE A 242 -21.98 26.98 -3.87
N GLU A 243 -21.29 27.55 -2.89
CA GLU A 243 -21.61 28.82 -2.26
C GLU A 243 -21.49 30.02 -3.21
N ASP A 244 -20.49 30.04 -4.10
CA ASP A 244 -20.34 31.09 -5.12
C ASP A 244 -21.57 31.11 -6.04
N TYR A 245 -22.05 29.93 -6.47
CA TYR A 245 -23.26 29.83 -7.28
C TYR A 245 -24.51 30.26 -6.51
N GLU A 246 -24.64 29.89 -5.24
CA GLU A 246 -25.76 30.35 -4.39
C GLU A 246 -25.75 31.88 -4.22
N GLU A 247 -24.58 32.50 -4.07
CA GLU A 247 -24.46 33.96 -3.99
C GLU A 247 -24.88 34.64 -5.31
N ILE A 248 -24.50 34.06 -6.45
CA ILE A 248 -24.92 34.54 -7.77
C ILE A 248 -26.44 34.44 -7.95
N LEU A 249 -27.06 33.33 -7.55
CA LEU A 249 -28.52 33.18 -7.58
C LEU A 249 -29.20 34.19 -6.63
N ALA A 250 -28.63 34.41 -5.45
CA ALA A 250 -29.14 35.37 -4.46
C ALA A 250 -29.03 36.84 -4.95
N SER A 251 -28.09 37.15 -5.85
CA SER A 251 -28.03 38.45 -6.53
C SER A 251 -29.18 38.68 -7.52
N GLY A 252 -29.97 37.64 -7.83
CA GLY A 252 -31.06 37.66 -8.81
C GLY A 252 -30.63 37.29 -10.23
N GLN A 253 -29.38 36.88 -10.44
CA GLN A 253 -28.86 36.52 -11.75
C GLN A 253 -29.37 35.13 -12.18
N ASN A 254 -29.89 35.03 -13.40
CA ASN A 254 -30.27 33.77 -14.02
C ASN A 254 -29.14 33.25 -14.93
N LEU A 255 -28.71 32.00 -14.72
CA LEU A 255 -27.65 31.35 -15.48
C LEU A 255 -28.13 30.56 -16.70
N THR A 256 -29.45 30.37 -16.87
CA THR A 256 -30.01 29.69 -18.04
C THR A 256 -29.60 30.42 -19.33
N GLY A 257 -28.92 29.70 -20.23
CA GLY A 257 -28.42 30.26 -21.50
C GLY A 257 -27.21 31.18 -21.36
N LYS A 258 -26.55 31.23 -20.19
CA LYS A 258 -25.35 32.03 -19.95
C LYS A 258 -24.08 31.19 -20.13
N VAL A 259 -22.97 31.88 -20.35
CA VAL A 259 -21.63 31.30 -20.26
C VAL A 259 -21.05 31.69 -18.91
N VAL A 260 -20.53 30.71 -18.19
CA VAL A 260 -19.92 30.95 -16.87
C VAL A 260 -18.41 31.13 -17.04
N ILE A 261 -17.82 32.08 -16.32
CA ILE A 261 -16.36 32.20 -16.18
C ILE A 261 -15.96 32.06 -14.72
N ALA A 262 -15.05 31.13 -14.44
CA ALA A 262 -14.59 30.78 -13.09
C ALA A 262 -13.06 30.74 -13.01
N ARG A 263 -12.53 30.96 -11.81
CA ARG A 263 -11.12 30.75 -11.47
C ARG A 263 -10.86 29.28 -11.19
N TYR A 264 -9.66 28.81 -11.52
CA TYR A 264 -9.08 27.61 -10.92
C TYR A 264 -8.86 27.78 -9.40
N GLY A 265 -8.65 26.68 -8.66
CA GLY A 265 -8.54 26.70 -7.19
C GLY A 265 -9.89 26.57 -6.47
N GLY A 266 -9.89 26.44 -5.14
CA GLY A 266 -11.08 26.35 -4.29
C GLY A 266 -11.83 25.01 -4.30
N LEU A 267 -12.02 24.39 -5.46
CA LEU A 267 -12.53 23.02 -5.61
C LEU A 267 -12.09 22.41 -6.95
N TYR A 268 -12.28 21.09 -7.07
CA TYR A 268 -12.02 20.36 -8.31
C TYR A 268 -12.85 20.88 -9.50
N ARG A 269 -12.20 21.02 -10.67
CA ARG A 269 -12.73 21.72 -11.85
C ARG A 269 -14.02 21.14 -12.41
N GLY A 270 -14.18 19.81 -12.39
CA GLY A 270 -15.40 19.14 -12.87
C GLY A 270 -16.66 19.60 -12.11
N LEU A 271 -16.53 19.94 -10.82
CA LEU A 271 -17.67 20.35 -9.99
C LEU A 271 -18.12 21.79 -10.26
N LYS A 272 -17.18 22.65 -10.67
CA LYS A 272 -17.50 24.00 -11.18
C LYS A 272 -18.43 23.89 -12.38
N ILE A 273 -18.14 22.95 -13.28
CA ILE A 273 -18.90 22.69 -14.51
C ILE A 273 -20.24 22.04 -14.18
N LYS A 274 -20.25 21.02 -13.32
CA LYS A 274 -21.47 20.33 -12.87
C LYS A 274 -22.52 21.31 -12.37
N ARG A 275 -22.13 22.23 -11.47
CA ARG A 275 -23.09 23.19 -10.90
C ARG A 275 -23.56 24.22 -11.91
N ALA A 276 -22.70 24.69 -12.82
CA ALA A 276 -23.12 25.55 -13.93
C ALA A 276 -24.17 24.85 -14.81
N GLU A 277 -23.94 23.59 -15.16
CA GLU A 277 -24.84 22.78 -15.98
C GLU A 277 -26.21 22.58 -15.32
N GLU A 278 -26.24 22.23 -14.03
CA GLU A 278 -27.49 22.11 -13.25
C GLU A 278 -28.33 23.40 -13.23
N LEU A 279 -27.68 24.57 -13.34
CA LEU A 279 -28.31 25.88 -13.34
C LEU A 279 -28.64 26.40 -14.77
N GLY A 280 -28.41 25.57 -15.79
CA GLY A 280 -28.77 25.84 -17.18
C GLY A 280 -27.75 26.69 -17.96
N ALA A 281 -26.52 26.84 -17.47
CA ALA A 281 -25.45 27.44 -18.26
C ALA A 281 -25.18 26.59 -19.51
N VAL A 282 -24.72 27.23 -20.58
CA VAL A 282 -24.49 26.56 -21.88
C VAL A 282 -23.02 26.33 -22.20
N ALA A 283 -22.11 26.95 -21.45
CA ALA A 283 -20.67 26.68 -21.52
C ALA A 283 -19.95 27.22 -20.27
N VAL A 284 -18.74 26.71 -20.01
CA VAL A 284 -17.90 27.14 -18.89
C VAL A 284 -16.48 27.47 -19.35
N ILE A 285 -15.96 28.60 -18.91
CA ILE A 285 -14.59 29.05 -19.13
C ILE A 285 -13.87 29.04 -17.79
N ILE A 286 -12.69 28.44 -17.72
CA ILE A 286 -11.89 28.37 -16.49
C ILE A 286 -10.49 28.95 -16.76
N TYR A 287 -9.96 29.73 -15.82
CA TYR A 287 -8.63 30.34 -15.96
C TYR A 287 -7.85 30.36 -14.64
N SER A 288 -6.51 30.39 -14.72
CA SER A 288 -5.64 30.53 -13.56
C SER A 288 -5.42 32.01 -13.26
N ASP A 289 -5.82 32.47 -12.08
CA ASP A 289 -5.73 33.88 -11.69
C ASP A 289 -4.44 34.13 -10.90
N PRO A 290 -3.59 35.12 -11.27
CA PRO A 290 -2.38 35.44 -10.52
C PRO A 290 -2.61 35.86 -9.06
N ARG A 291 -3.85 36.20 -8.68
CA ARG A 291 -4.24 36.41 -7.28
C ARG A 291 -4.04 35.17 -6.41
N ASP A 292 -4.07 33.99 -7.01
CA ASP A 292 -3.91 32.71 -6.34
C ASP A 292 -2.43 32.31 -6.14
N ASP A 293 -1.48 33.07 -6.71
CA ASP A 293 -0.03 32.80 -6.67
C ASP A 293 0.68 33.37 -5.42
N GLY A 294 -0.07 33.86 -4.44
CA GLY A 294 0.48 34.44 -3.21
C GLY A 294 1.25 35.73 -3.45
N PHE A 295 2.49 35.80 -2.97
CA PHE A 295 3.35 36.99 -3.06
C PHE A 295 4.24 37.00 -4.31
N VAL A 296 4.41 35.89 -5.02
CA VAL A 296 5.35 35.79 -6.16
C VAL A 296 4.65 36.16 -7.47
N THR A 297 4.34 37.45 -7.60
CA THR A 297 3.54 38.00 -8.71
C THR A 297 4.23 39.18 -9.41
N VAL A 298 3.78 39.50 -10.62
CA VAL A 298 4.25 40.68 -11.37
C VAL A 298 3.92 41.98 -10.64
N GLU A 299 2.78 42.06 -9.94
CA GLU A 299 2.42 43.25 -9.14
C GLU A 299 3.46 43.53 -8.05
N ASN A 300 4.06 42.47 -7.48
CA ASN A 300 5.11 42.56 -6.48
C ASN A 300 6.52 42.72 -7.06
N GLY A 301 6.64 42.97 -8.38
CA GLY A 301 7.89 43.27 -9.05
C GLY A 301 8.69 42.06 -9.53
N PHE A 302 8.13 40.85 -9.44
CA PHE A 302 8.77 39.66 -10.00
C PHE A 302 8.56 39.61 -11.53
N SER A 303 9.60 39.22 -12.28
CA SER A 303 9.46 38.96 -13.71
C SER A 303 8.71 37.64 -13.94
N THR A 304 7.98 37.55 -15.05
CA THR A 304 7.27 36.33 -15.45
C THR A 304 8.24 35.23 -15.87
N TYR A 305 7.84 33.98 -15.66
CA TYR A 305 8.52 32.80 -16.19
C TYR A 305 8.58 32.86 -17.73
N PRO A 306 9.71 32.52 -18.38
CA PRO A 306 10.93 31.91 -17.82
C PRO A 306 12.00 32.89 -17.32
N GLN A 307 11.80 34.21 -17.41
CA GLN A 307 12.79 35.21 -16.98
C GLN A 307 12.77 35.50 -15.47
N GLY A 308 11.67 35.15 -14.78
CA GLY A 308 11.55 35.22 -13.34
C GLY A 308 10.55 34.20 -12.78
N PRO A 309 10.30 34.23 -11.46
CA PRO A 309 9.52 33.20 -10.80
C PRO A 309 8.00 33.38 -10.92
N ALA A 310 7.51 34.57 -11.31
CA ALA A 310 6.06 34.81 -11.38
C ALA A 310 5.43 34.02 -12.54
N ARG A 311 4.16 33.68 -12.42
CA ARG A 311 3.44 32.91 -13.44
C ARG A 311 3.49 33.60 -14.80
N ASN A 312 3.86 32.87 -15.85
CA ASN A 312 3.64 33.30 -17.23
C ASN A 312 2.14 33.52 -17.50
N GLY A 313 1.76 34.73 -17.92
CA GLY A 313 0.36 35.12 -18.15
C GLY A 313 -0.34 34.38 -19.30
N ASN A 314 0.42 33.70 -20.16
CA ASN A 314 -0.08 32.86 -21.25
C ASN A 314 -0.19 31.39 -20.87
N SER A 315 0.26 30.98 -19.69
CA SER A 315 0.10 29.58 -19.22
C SER A 315 -1.37 29.19 -19.12
N VAL A 316 -1.67 27.93 -19.48
CA VAL A 316 -3.02 27.36 -19.44
C VAL A 316 -3.00 26.03 -18.72
N GLN A 317 -3.81 25.90 -17.66
CA GLN A 317 -3.99 24.65 -16.93
C GLN A 317 -5.01 23.76 -17.65
N ARG A 318 -4.54 22.61 -18.17
CA ARG A 318 -5.41 21.51 -18.65
C ARG A 318 -5.99 20.71 -17.48
N GLY A 319 -6.79 19.69 -17.75
CA GLY A 319 -7.32 18.81 -16.71
C GLY A 319 -8.60 18.11 -17.11
N SER A 320 -8.87 16.95 -16.50
CA SER A 320 -10.16 16.27 -16.64
C SER A 320 -11.30 17.10 -16.04
N SER A 321 -12.43 17.06 -16.72
CA SER A 321 -13.70 17.66 -16.30
C SER A 321 -14.72 16.63 -15.81
N MET A 322 -14.33 15.36 -15.73
CA MET A 322 -15.14 14.28 -15.12
C MET A 322 -15.66 14.71 -13.75
N TYR A 323 -16.88 14.35 -13.38
CA TYR A 323 -17.48 14.52 -12.07
C TYR A 323 -16.96 13.47 -11.09
N LEU A 324 -15.69 13.61 -10.71
CA LEU A 324 -14.99 12.69 -9.82
C LEU A 324 -15.73 12.41 -8.51
N SER A 325 -16.54 13.36 -8.01
CA SER A 325 -17.32 13.13 -6.78
C SER A 325 -18.42 12.05 -6.93
N ILE A 326 -18.82 11.68 -8.15
CA ILE A 326 -19.78 10.60 -8.42
C ILE A 326 -19.05 9.24 -8.42
N TYR A 327 -18.06 9.08 -9.30
CA TYR A 327 -17.11 7.96 -9.31
C TYR A 327 -15.84 8.32 -10.10
N ALA A 328 -14.75 7.61 -9.78
CA ALA A 328 -13.48 7.61 -10.50
C ALA A 328 -13.40 6.40 -11.46
N GLY A 329 -12.38 6.36 -12.33
CA GLY A 329 -12.19 5.29 -13.31
C GLY A 329 -12.78 5.60 -14.69
N ASP A 330 -12.79 4.59 -15.57
CA ASP A 330 -13.41 4.72 -16.89
C ASP A 330 -14.89 5.10 -16.78
N ALA A 331 -15.27 6.17 -17.47
CA ALA A 331 -16.62 6.73 -17.44
C ALA A 331 -17.71 5.76 -17.94
N GLN A 332 -17.33 4.73 -18.72
CA GLN A 332 -18.27 3.78 -19.32
C GLN A 332 -18.26 2.39 -18.69
N THR A 333 -17.37 2.12 -17.73
CA THR A 333 -17.30 0.83 -17.03
C THR A 333 -17.31 1.00 -15.51
N PRO A 334 -18.21 1.80 -14.93
CA PRO A 334 -18.20 2.06 -13.48
C PRO A 334 -18.34 0.75 -12.69
N GLY A 335 -17.31 0.43 -11.92
CA GLY A 335 -17.30 -0.73 -11.05
C GLY A 335 -16.83 -2.05 -11.67
N ARG A 336 -16.34 -2.04 -12.90
CA ARG A 336 -15.80 -3.19 -13.62
C ARG A 336 -14.64 -2.76 -14.53
N PRO A 337 -13.62 -3.62 -14.70
CA PRO A 337 -12.46 -3.25 -15.49
C PRO A 337 -12.78 -3.05 -16.99
N ALA A 338 -12.21 -2.00 -17.58
CA ALA A 338 -12.26 -1.61 -18.97
C ALA A 338 -11.39 -2.54 -19.86
N TYR A 339 -11.72 -3.82 -19.89
CA TYR A 339 -11.11 -4.77 -20.84
C TYR A 339 -11.42 -4.39 -22.29
N GLU A 340 -10.63 -4.93 -23.23
CA GLU A 340 -10.78 -4.71 -24.68
C GLU A 340 -12.21 -4.98 -25.17
N ASN A 341 -12.86 -6.01 -24.62
CA ASN A 341 -14.21 -6.44 -24.96
C ASN A 341 -15.23 -6.19 -23.83
N ALA A 342 -14.95 -5.24 -22.92
CA ALA A 342 -15.87 -4.88 -21.86
C ALA A 342 -17.21 -4.39 -22.43
N GLU A 343 -18.30 -4.78 -21.79
CA GLU A 343 -19.58 -4.10 -21.98
C GLU A 343 -19.47 -2.68 -21.42
N ARG A 344 -20.16 -1.73 -22.05
CA ARG A 344 -20.07 -0.30 -21.75
C ARG A 344 -21.43 0.30 -21.52
N GLU A 345 -21.50 1.25 -20.60
CA GLU A 345 -22.70 1.98 -20.23
C GLU A 345 -22.58 3.46 -20.64
N GLU A 346 -23.71 4.16 -20.62
CA GLU A 346 -23.72 5.61 -20.81
C GLU A 346 -23.00 6.30 -19.66
N ALA A 347 -22.07 7.19 -19.99
CA ALA A 347 -21.28 7.91 -19.00
C ALA A 347 -22.16 8.93 -18.25
N THR A 348 -22.25 8.77 -16.94
CA THR A 348 -23.07 9.63 -16.05
C THR A 348 -22.23 10.61 -15.22
N ASN A 349 -20.91 10.47 -15.25
CA ASN A 349 -19.97 11.31 -14.52
C ASN A 349 -19.15 12.25 -15.44
N ILE A 350 -19.65 12.62 -16.62
CA ILE A 350 -18.97 13.59 -17.50
C ILE A 350 -19.91 14.75 -17.88
N PRO A 351 -19.40 15.96 -18.14
CA PRO A 351 -20.24 17.11 -18.52
C PRO A 351 -20.98 16.94 -19.84
N GLY A 352 -22.21 17.49 -19.90
CA GLY A 352 -23.00 17.62 -21.12
C GLY A 352 -22.75 18.95 -21.86
N ILE A 353 -22.22 19.97 -21.16
CA ILE A 353 -21.92 21.29 -21.75
C ILE A 353 -20.42 21.49 -22.05
N PRO A 354 -20.06 22.24 -23.10
CA PRO A 354 -18.67 22.50 -23.43
C PRO A 354 -17.97 23.35 -22.37
N SER A 355 -16.73 23.01 -22.10
CA SER A 355 -15.84 23.80 -21.25
C SER A 355 -14.44 23.92 -21.84
N ILE A 356 -13.78 25.06 -21.60
CA ILE A 356 -12.41 25.33 -22.06
C ILE A 356 -11.56 26.00 -20.98
N PRO A 357 -10.27 25.63 -20.86
CA PRO A 357 -9.30 26.38 -20.08
C PRO A 357 -8.71 27.51 -20.91
N ILE A 358 -8.45 28.66 -20.29
CA ILE A 358 -7.81 29.82 -20.94
C ILE A 358 -6.70 30.42 -20.07
N SER A 359 -5.84 31.19 -20.72
CA SER A 359 -4.78 31.94 -20.04
C SER A 359 -5.33 33.15 -19.30
N TRP A 360 -4.58 33.64 -18.31
CA TRP A 360 -4.89 34.90 -17.63
C TRP A 360 -4.99 36.07 -18.63
N ALA A 361 -4.09 36.13 -19.61
CA ALA A 361 -4.08 37.17 -20.63
C ALA A 361 -5.42 37.27 -21.39
N ASN A 362 -6.05 36.12 -21.72
CA ASN A 362 -7.36 36.09 -22.34
C ASN A 362 -8.49 36.40 -21.34
N ALA A 363 -8.39 35.89 -20.11
CA ALA A 363 -9.40 36.10 -19.08
C ALA A 363 -9.59 37.59 -18.76
N GLN A 364 -8.51 38.37 -18.70
CA GLN A 364 -8.57 39.83 -18.48
C GLN A 364 -9.53 40.51 -19.46
N ARG A 365 -9.40 40.21 -20.76
CA ARG A 365 -10.24 40.81 -21.79
C ARG A 365 -11.73 40.43 -21.64
N LEU A 366 -12.01 39.20 -21.19
CA LEU A 366 -13.39 38.74 -20.95
C LEU A 366 -13.99 39.39 -19.69
N LEU A 367 -13.19 39.55 -18.63
CA LEU A 367 -13.64 40.20 -17.39
C LEU A 367 -13.95 41.68 -17.61
N GLU A 368 -13.24 42.36 -18.51
CA GLU A 368 -13.55 43.73 -18.93
C GLU A 368 -14.95 43.87 -19.55
N GLU A 369 -15.46 42.85 -20.26
CA GLU A 369 -16.83 42.87 -20.81
C GLU A 369 -17.90 42.82 -19.71
N ILE A 370 -17.55 42.35 -18.52
CA ILE A 370 -18.41 42.33 -17.33
C ILE A 370 -18.25 43.64 -16.55
N GLY A 371 -17.02 44.11 -16.34
CA GLY A 371 -16.69 45.26 -15.49
C GLY A 371 -16.57 44.83 -14.02
N ASP A 372 -17.28 45.51 -13.12
CA ASP A 372 -17.22 45.21 -11.68
C ASP A 372 -17.76 43.80 -11.38
N VAL A 373 -16.86 42.82 -11.22
CA VAL A 373 -17.19 41.42 -10.88
C VAL A 373 -17.50 41.20 -9.39
N TYR A 374 -17.11 42.15 -8.55
CA TYR A 374 -17.51 42.24 -7.15
C TYR A 374 -18.21 43.56 -6.87
N THR A 375 -18.98 43.63 -5.79
CA THR A 375 -19.60 44.87 -5.31
C THR A 375 -18.57 45.95 -5.03
N THR A 376 -18.81 47.17 -5.51
CA THR A 376 -17.90 48.33 -5.36
C THR A 376 -18.03 49.04 -4.01
N THR A 377 -19.10 48.78 -3.26
CA THR A 377 -19.35 49.37 -1.94
C THR A 377 -19.77 48.29 -0.94
N GLY A 378 -19.17 48.31 0.26
CA GLY A 378 -19.48 47.35 1.32
C GLY A 378 -18.55 46.12 1.29
N PRO A 379 -18.91 45.03 1.98
CA PRO A 379 -18.12 43.80 2.00
C PRO A 379 -18.03 43.19 0.59
N ARG A 380 -16.89 42.55 0.27
CA ARG A 380 -16.64 41.85 -1.01
C ARG A 380 -17.75 40.81 -1.23
N LYS A 381 -18.56 41.02 -2.25
CA LYS A 381 -19.64 40.12 -2.69
C LYS A 381 -19.63 40.00 -4.20
N LEU A 382 -20.06 38.86 -4.73
CA LEU A 382 -20.20 38.67 -6.17
C LEU A 382 -21.27 39.61 -6.74
N SER A 383 -20.94 40.30 -7.84
CA SER A 383 -21.85 41.32 -8.39
C SER A 383 -23.05 40.72 -9.11
N GLY A 384 -22.94 39.50 -9.62
CA GLY A 384 -23.94 38.86 -10.48
C GLY A 384 -24.08 39.50 -11.86
N LYS A 385 -23.27 40.51 -12.19
CA LYS A 385 -23.40 41.27 -13.44
C LYS A 385 -23.06 40.38 -14.63
N ALA A 386 -23.90 40.45 -15.66
CA ALA A 386 -23.64 39.82 -16.95
C ALA A 386 -22.85 40.76 -17.89
N SER A 387 -22.06 40.19 -18.80
CA SER A 387 -21.32 40.97 -19.80
C SER A 387 -22.22 41.75 -20.75
N GLU A 388 -21.70 42.85 -21.29
CA GLU A 388 -22.39 43.65 -22.32
C GLU A 388 -22.75 42.80 -23.54
N ARG A 389 -21.78 42.04 -24.05
CA ARG A 389 -21.90 41.23 -25.26
C ARG A 389 -21.90 39.74 -24.94
N ALA A 390 -22.45 38.96 -25.85
CA ALA A 390 -22.37 37.50 -25.76
C ALA A 390 -20.97 37.02 -26.15
N VAL A 391 -20.58 35.88 -25.60
CA VAL A 391 -19.43 35.11 -26.06
C VAL A 391 -19.90 33.80 -26.68
N LYS A 392 -19.15 33.32 -27.66
CA LYS A 392 -19.31 32.00 -28.27
C LYS A 392 -18.13 31.13 -27.83
N VAL A 393 -18.44 29.98 -27.24
CA VAL A 393 -17.49 28.94 -26.84
C VAL A 393 -17.70 27.74 -27.75
N VAL A 394 -16.63 27.24 -28.36
CA VAL A 394 -16.63 26.02 -29.17
C VAL A 394 -15.62 25.05 -28.56
N ASN A 395 -16.04 23.82 -28.32
CA ASN A 395 -15.17 22.73 -27.91
C ASN A 395 -15.66 21.42 -28.53
N HIS A 396 -15.01 20.98 -29.60
CA HIS A 396 -15.25 19.67 -30.20
C HIS A 396 -14.12 18.73 -29.79
N VAL A 397 -14.52 17.55 -29.31
CA VAL A 397 -13.61 16.48 -28.87
C VAL A 397 -13.88 15.19 -29.65
N ASP A 398 -12.83 14.41 -29.87
CA ASP A 398 -12.84 13.06 -30.45
C ASP A 398 -12.83 12.05 -29.30
N ARG A 399 -13.99 11.44 -29.03
CA ARG A 399 -14.16 10.45 -27.95
C ARG A 399 -13.97 9.05 -28.50
N LYS A 400 -13.08 8.27 -27.89
CA LYS A 400 -12.76 6.91 -28.34
C LYS A 400 -12.22 6.04 -27.22
N ILE A 401 -12.34 4.74 -27.45
CA ILE A 401 -11.66 3.73 -26.64
C ILE A 401 -10.16 3.80 -26.95
N THR A 402 -9.37 4.10 -25.94
CA THR A 402 -7.92 4.34 -26.07
C THR A 402 -7.18 3.38 -25.15
N PRO A 403 -6.21 2.59 -25.64
CA PRO A 403 -5.42 1.70 -24.78
C PRO A 403 -4.54 2.51 -23.82
N ILE A 404 -4.38 2.01 -22.59
CA ILE A 404 -3.50 2.56 -21.55
C ILE A 404 -2.62 1.45 -20.95
N TRP A 405 -1.46 1.79 -20.39
CA TRP A 405 -0.40 0.84 -20.03
C TRP A 405 0.07 0.97 -18.58
N ASN A 406 -0.58 0.24 -17.67
CA ASN A 406 -0.10 0.13 -16.29
C ASN A 406 1.14 -0.75 -16.22
N THR A 407 2.28 -0.17 -15.83
CA THR A 407 3.55 -0.89 -15.73
C THR A 407 3.81 -1.35 -14.30
N MET A 408 4.00 -2.65 -14.12
CA MET A 408 3.98 -3.31 -12.81
C MET A 408 5.29 -4.05 -12.54
N ALA A 409 5.70 -4.11 -11.27
CA ALA A 409 6.73 -5.03 -10.80
C ALA A 409 6.43 -5.57 -9.40
N ALA A 410 6.86 -6.80 -9.13
CA ALA A 410 6.69 -7.44 -7.83
C ALA A 410 8.00 -7.99 -7.29
N ILE A 411 8.22 -7.83 -5.98
CA ILE A 411 9.32 -8.44 -5.22
C ILE A 411 8.70 -9.44 -4.23
N PRO A 412 8.71 -10.75 -4.52
CA PRO A 412 8.05 -11.74 -3.68
C PRO A 412 8.65 -11.86 -2.26
N GLY A 413 7.80 -11.69 -1.25
CA GLY A 413 8.15 -11.80 0.16
C GLY A 413 8.34 -13.23 0.65
N HIS A 414 8.74 -13.37 1.91
CA HIS A 414 8.72 -14.66 2.62
C HIS A 414 7.30 -15.07 3.03
N VAL A 415 6.51 -14.12 3.52
CA VAL A 415 5.06 -14.14 3.70
C VAL A 415 4.45 -13.62 2.40
N ARG A 416 3.60 -14.43 1.77
CA ARG A 416 3.09 -14.15 0.43
C ARG A 416 1.69 -13.57 0.43
N ASP A 417 0.92 -13.83 1.48
CA ASP A 417 -0.48 -13.41 1.61
C ASP A 417 -0.63 -11.96 2.12
N GLU A 418 0.50 -11.27 2.31
CA GLU A 418 0.57 -9.88 2.77
C GLU A 418 1.37 -9.08 1.72
N VAL A 419 0.74 -8.08 1.09
CA VAL A 419 1.31 -7.28 0.00
C VAL A 419 1.30 -5.79 0.36
N VAL A 420 2.43 -5.11 0.24
CA VAL A 420 2.52 -3.64 0.29
C VAL A 420 2.61 -3.12 -1.13
N ILE A 421 1.72 -2.21 -1.50
CA ILE A 421 1.68 -1.61 -2.85
C ILE A 421 2.29 -0.21 -2.78
N VAL A 422 3.16 0.12 -3.73
CA VAL A 422 3.72 1.46 -3.92
C VAL A 422 3.38 1.91 -5.34
N GLY A 423 2.72 3.06 -5.49
CA GLY A 423 2.20 3.52 -6.77
C GLY A 423 2.54 4.98 -7.05
N CYS A 424 2.64 5.30 -8.35
CA CYS A 424 2.82 6.63 -8.90
C CYS A 424 2.25 6.61 -10.33
N HIS A 425 1.52 7.63 -10.75
CA HIS A 425 1.17 7.76 -12.17
C HIS A 425 2.33 8.33 -12.99
N HIS A 426 2.28 8.14 -14.30
CA HIS A 426 3.35 8.56 -15.22
C HIS A 426 2.87 9.43 -16.37
N ASP A 427 1.56 9.49 -16.62
CA ASP A 427 0.97 10.25 -17.72
C ASP A 427 0.86 11.72 -17.33
N ALA A 428 1.00 12.62 -18.29
CA ALA A 428 0.85 14.05 -18.04
C ALA A 428 0.12 14.73 -19.19
N TRP A 429 -0.56 15.84 -18.89
CA TRP A 429 -1.13 16.68 -19.94
C TRP A 429 -0.11 17.22 -20.93
N VAL A 430 1.12 17.51 -20.50
CA VAL A 430 2.22 17.92 -21.39
C VAL A 430 3.54 17.29 -20.91
N LEU A 431 4.49 18.08 -20.42
CA LEU A 431 5.83 17.62 -20.00
C LEU A 431 5.86 17.08 -18.57
N GLY A 432 4.96 17.58 -17.72
CA GLY A 432 4.69 17.05 -16.40
C GLY A 432 5.88 16.97 -15.45
N ALA A 433 6.83 17.91 -15.51
CA ALA A 433 8.08 17.82 -14.76
C ALA A 433 7.87 17.69 -13.24
N ALA A 434 6.90 18.42 -12.70
CA ALA A 434 6.40 18.22 -11.35
C ALA A 434 5.30 17.14 -11.32
N ASP A 435 4.22 17.29 -12.10
CA ASP A 435 3.12 16.34 -12.15
C ASP A 435 3.12 15.51 -13.44
N PRO A 436 3.47 14.21 -13.41
CA PRO A 436 3.90 13.40 -12.26
C PRO A 436 5.38 13.05 -12.25
N VAL A 437 6.18 13.61 -13.17
CA VAL A 437 7.57 13.16 -13.36
C VAL A 437 8.37 13.26 -12.07
N SER A 438 8.09 14.23 -11.19
CA SER A 438 8.75 14.30 -9.89
C SER A 438 8.49 13.05 -9.03
N GLY A 439 7.26 12.53 -9.01
CA GLY A 439 6.92 11.26 -8.37
C GLY A 439 7.57 10.07 -9.04
N THR A 440 7.53 10.03 -10.37
CA THR A 440 8.18 8.97 -11.16
C THR A 440 9.68 8.92 -10.88
N VAL A 441 10.34 10.07 -10.69
CA VAL A 441 11.74 10.17 -10.26
C VAL A 441 11.94 9.64 -8.85
N SER A 442 11.03 9.96 -7.92
CA SER A 442 11.09 9.41 -6.55
C SER A 442 10.91 7.90 -6.55
N LEU A 443 9.97 7.37 -7.34
CA LEU A 443 9.75 5.93 -7.54
C LEU A 443 10.98 5.27 -8.17
N HIS A 444 11.62 5.93 -9.14
CA HIS A 444 12.85 5.47 -9.77
C HIS A 444 13.95 5.24 -8.73
N GLU A 445 14.17 6.20 -7.81
CA GLU A 445 15.17 6.06 -6.76
C GLU A 445 14.80 4.99 -5.72
N ILE A 446 13.51 4.81 -5.42
CA ILE A 446 13.03 3.71 -4.56
C ILE A 446 13.37 2.36 -5.18
N VAL A 447 13.09 2.17 -6.48
CA VAL A 447 13.40 0.92 -7.21
C VAL A 447 14.91 0.64 -7.20
N ARG A 448 15.75 1.65 -7.42
CA ARG A 448 17.21 1.52 -7.32
C ARG A 448 17.65 1.08 -5.92
N GLY A 449 17.07 1.68 -4.87
CA GLY A 449 17.34 1.33 -3.48
C GLY A 449 16.95 -0.12 -3.14
N LEU A 450 15.75 -0.56 -3.57
CA LEU A 450 15.28 -1.93 -3.43
C LEU A 450 16.16 -2.92 -4.23
N GLY A 451 16.57 -2.55 -5.44
CA GLY A 451 17.50 -3.32 -6.26
C GLY A 451 18.85 -3.53 -5.57
N ALA A 452 19.42 -2.49 -4.94
CA ALA A 452 20.65 -2.60 -4.16
C ALA A 452 20.51 -3.57 -2.97
N LEU A 453 19.38 -3.53 -2.27
CA LEU A 453 19.08 -4.49 -1.20
C LEU A 453 18.98 -5.91 -1.76
N LEU A 454 18.26 -6.15 -2.86
CA LEU A 454 18.19 -7.48 -3.48
C LEU A 454 19.58 -8.02 -3.86
N ARG A 455 20.44 -7.18 -4.45
CA ARG A 455 21.83 -7.53 -4.79
C ARG A 455 22.69 -7.89 -3.57
N SER A 456 22.38 -7.32 -2.39
CA SER A 456 23.02 -7.68 -1.13
C SER A 456 22.57 -9.05 -0.57
N GLY A 457 21.50 -9.62 -1.12
CA GLY A 457 20.87 -10.86 -0.69
C GLY A 457 19.72 -10.68 0.29
N TRP A 458 19.21 -9.45 0.44
CA TRP A 458 17.95 -9.18 1.14
C TRP A 458 16.77 -9.74 0.37
N ARG A 459 15.74 -10.11 1.12
CA ARG A 459 14.40 -10.43 0.61
C ARG A 459 13.41 -9.91 1.65
N PRO A 460 12.35 -9.20 1.23
CA PRO A 460 11.40 -8.65 2.18
C PRO A 460 10.62 -9.74 2.90
N LEU A 461 10.12 -9.45 4.11
CA LEU A 461 9.22 -10.38 4.80
C LEU A 461 7.89 -10.47 4.05
N ARG A 462 7.31 -9.35 3.62
CA ARG A 462 6.08 -9.28 2.80
C ARG A 462 6.37 -9.06 1.32
N THR A 463 5.40 -9.34 0.46
CA THR A 463 5.54 -9.01 -0.97
C THR A 463 5.44 -7.51 -1.17
N ILE A 464 6.27 -6.96 -2.06
CA ILE A 464 6.14 -5.57 -2.53
C ILE A 464 5.59 -5.63 -3.96
N LEU A 465 4.53 -4.88 -4.22
CA LEU A 465 4.02 -4.60 -5.57
C LEU A 465 4.29 -3.13 -5.87
N ILE A 466 4.87 -2.85 -7.02
CA ILE A 466 5.22 -1.51 -7.51
C ILE A 466 4.41 -1.28 -8.77
N ALA A 467 3.74 -0.14 -8.84
CA ALA A 467 2.88 0.23 -9.96
C ALA A 467 3.25 1.62 -10.51
N SER A 468 3.30 1.71 -11.83
CA SER A 468 3.31 2.94 -12.61
C SER A 468 1.97 3.01 -13.32
N TRP A 469 1.10 3.92 -12.89
CA TRP A 469 -0.27 4.06 -13.39
C TRP A 469 -0.32 4.96 -14.62
N ASP A 470 -1.24 4.66 -15.54
CA ASP A 470 -1.53 5.46 -16.71
C ASP A 470 -2.96 6.02 -16.62
N ALA A 471 -3.26 7.08 -17.38
CA ALA A 471 -4.53 7.81 -17.40
C ALA A 471 -5.03 8.28 -16.02
N GLU A 472 -4.13 8.65 -15.10
CA GLU A 472 -4.51 9.34 -13.87
C GLU A 472 -5.19 10.67 -14.19
N GLU A 473 -4.62 11.41 -15.15
CA GLU A 473 -4.99 12.77 -15.49
C GLU A 473 -6.43 12.89 -16.01
N TYR A 474 -6.95 11.79 -16.55
CA TYR A 474 -8.32 11.67 -17.06
C TYR A 474 -9.36 11.36 -15.99
N GLY A 475 -8.95 10.93 -14.80
CA GLY A 475 -9.86 10.57 -13.69
C GLY A 475 -9.46 9.31 -12.93
N LEU A 476 -8.16 9.13 -12.66
CA LEU A 476 -7.61 8.01 -11.90
C LEU A 476 -7.84 6.67 -12.59
N ILE A 477 -7.82 6.66 -13.93
CA ILE A 477 -8.35 5.53 -14.70
C ILE A 477 -7.49 4.29 -14.48
N GLY A 478 -6.19 4.31 -14.77
CA GLY A 478 -5.36 3.11 -14.71
C GLY A 478 -5.35 2.43 -13.35
N SER A 479 -5.20 3.20 -12.27
CA SER A 479 -5.27 2.64 -10.91
C SER A 479 -6.65 2.11 -10.57
N THR A 480 -7.72 2.81 -10.95
CA THR A 480 -9.10 2.36 -10.73
C THR A 480 -9.40 1.07 -11.47
N GLU A 481 -9.03 0.97 -12.75
CA GLU A 481 -9.25 -0.25 -13.53
C GLU A 481 -8.54 -1.45 -12.91
N TYR A 482 -7.31 -1.26 -12.41
CA TYR A 482 -6.59 -2.29 -11.67
C TYR A 482 -7.29 -2.67 -10.36
N GLY A 483 -7.77 -1.67 -9.61
CA GLY A 483 -8.54 -1.88 -8.39
C GLY A 483 -9.85 -2.64 -8.62
N GLU A 484 -10.50 -2.44 -9.76
CA GLU A 484 -11.72 -3.14 -10.15
C GLU A 484 -11.43 -4.54 -10.72
N ASP A 485 -10.34 -4.75 -11.45
CA ASP A 485 -9.91 -6.06 -11.97
C ASP A 485 -9.53 -7.05 -10.83
N PHE A 486 -8.89 -6.51 -9.79
CA PHE A 486 -8.33 -7.29 -8.69
C PHE A 486 -8.95 -6.99 -7.32
N ALA A 487 -10.18 -6.47 -7.27
CA ALA A 487 -10.87 -6.07 -6.04
C ALA A 487 -10.80 -7.14 -4.94
N GLU A 488 -11.19 -8.39 -5.25
CA GLU A 488 -11.16 -9.51 -4.30
C GLU A 488 -9.73 -9.78 -3.78
N TRP A 489 -8.75 -9.82 -4.69
CA TRP A 489 -7.36 -10.09 -4.35
C TRP A 489 -6.75 -8.97 -3.48
N ILE A 490 -7.05 -7.71 -3.79
CA ILE A 490 -6.62 -6.55 -3.01
C ILE A 490 -7.26 -6.60 -1.62
N SER A 491 -8.57 -6.80 -1.55
CA SER A 491 -9.29 -6.94 -0.29
C SER A 491 -8.79 -8.12 0.54
N GLU A 492 -8.27 -9.18 -0.04
CA GLU A 492 -7.70 -10.30 0.72
C GLU A 492 -6.26 -10.05 1.20
N HIS A 493 -5.41 -9.42 0.37
CA HIS A 493 -3.95 -9.48 0.57
C HIS A 493 -3.25 -8.13 0.78
N ALA A 494 -3.85 -7.01 0.37
CA ALA A 494 -3.18 -5.70 0.44
C ALA A 494 -3.11 -5.17 1.89
N VAL A 495 -1.91 -4.95 2.38
CA VAL A 495 -1.64 -4.40 3.71
C VAL A 495 -1.85 -2.88 3.71
N ALA A 496 -1.23 -2.20 2.74
CA ALA A 496 -1.28 -0.77 2.56
C ALA A 496 -0.97 -0.39 1.11
N TYR A 497 -1.46 0.76 0.68
CA TYR A 497 -1.11 1.42 -0.58
C TYR A 497 -0.37 2.73 -0.29
N LEU A 498 0.84 2.89 -0.79
CA LEU A 498 1.64 4.09 -0.59
C LEU A 498 1.78 4.84 -1.92
N ASN A 499 1.16 6.01 -2.00
CA ASN A 499 1.17 6.86 -3.17
C ASN A 499 2.36 7.82 -3.15
N VAL A 500 2.90 8.09 -4.34
CA VAL A 500 3.63 9.33 -4.62
C VAL A 500 3.18 9.82 -5.98
N ASP A 501 2.68 11.05 -6.01
CA ASP A 501 2.26 11.74 -7.22
C ASP A 501 3.24 12.88 -7.47
N VAL A 502 2.87 14.11 -7.16
CA VAL A 502 3.80 15.24 -7.12
C VAL A 502 4.70 15.14 -5.90
N SER A 503 5.93 14.64 -6.08
CA SER A 503 6.92 14.64 -5.00
C SER A 503 7.49 16.04 -4.72
N SER A 504 7.56 16.93 -5.72
CA SER A 504 8.17 18.25 -5.55
C SER A 504 7.64 19.35 -6.49
N ALA A 505 6.79 20.22 -5.95
CA ALA A 505 6.28 21.43 -6.61
C ALA A 505 6.35 22.70 -5.73
N GLY A 506 7.06 22.66 -4.60
CA GLY A 506 7.20 23.81 -3.70
C GLY A 506 8.08 23.51 -2.50
N SER A 507 8.01 24.33 -1.44
CA SER A 507 8.90 24.21 -0.28
C SER A 507 8.32 23.45 0.91
N GLN A 508 7.01 23.40 1.07
CA GLN A 508 6.38 22.81 2.25
C GLN A 508 6.11 21.32 2.04
N TRP A 509 6.67 20.46 2.87
CA TRP A 509 6.31 19.03 2.83
C TRP A 509 4.91 18.85 3.42
N ASP A 510 4.07 18.09 2.74
CA ASP A 510 2.73 17.72 3.19
C ASP A 510 2.52 16.21 3.08
N VAL A 511 1.68 15.69 3.98
CA VAL A 511 1.35 14.27 4.03
C VAL A 511 -0.08 14.07 4.52
N SER A 512 -0.80 13.19 3.81
CA SER A 512 -2.11 12.71 4.20
C SER A 512 -2.12 11.19 4.21
N ALA A 513 -2.88 10.59 5.13
CA ALA A 513 -2.94 9.14 5.25
C ALA A 513 -4.17 8.66 6.03
N SER A 514 -4.49 7.39 5.89
CA SER A 514 -5.25 6.66 6.91
C SER A 514 -4.58 6.86 8.28
N PRO A 515 -5.31 7.25 9.34
CA PRO A 515 -4.76 7.44 10.69
C PRO A 515 -3.92 6.27 11.25
N SER A 516 -4.19 5.05 10.77
CA SER A 516 -3.45 3.84 11.14
C SER A 516 -1.97 3.89 10.73
N LEU A 517 -1.61 4.67 9.70
CA LEU A 517 -0.25 4.85 9.21
C LEU A 517 0.46 6.07 9.83
N ALA A 518 -0.27 6.98 10.47
CA ALA A 518 0.24 8.31 10.82
C ALA A 518 1.48 8.28 11.73
N HIS A 519 1.52 7.37 12.71
CA HIS A 519 2.68 7.21 13.61
C HIS A 519 3.93 6.71 12.89
N VAL A 520 3.81 5.71 12.01
CA VAL A 520 4.96 5.17 11.27
C VAL A 520 5.46 6.16 10.22
N ILE A 521 4.56 6.92 9.59
CA ILE A 521 4.91 8.04 8.69
C ILE A 521 5.72 9.08 9.47
N ARG A 522 5.17 9.60 10.57
CA ARG A 522 5.84 10.63 11.37
C ARG A 522 7.21 10.18 11.86
N GLN A 523 7.31 8.97 12.41
CA GLN A 523 8.59 8.42 12.87
C GLN A 523 9.59 8.29 11.73
N THR A 524 9.14 7.87 10.55
CA THR A 524 10.01 7.74 9.38
C THR A 524 10.48 9.09 8.86
N ALA A 525 9.63 10.10 8.84
CA ALA A 525 9.99 11.47 8.46
C ALA A 525 11.00 12.10 9.44
N MET A 526 10.89 11.80 10.74
CA MET A 526 11.88 12.23 11.75
C MET A 526 13.26 11.57 11.56
N ASP A 527 13.32 10.42 10.88
CA ASP A 527 14.58 9.70 10.61
C ASP A 527 15.23 10.11 9.27
N VAL A 528 14.56 10.95 8.47
CA VAL A 528 15.07 11.47 7.19
C VAL A 528 15.55 12.91 7.39
N PRO A 529 16.77 13.27 6.96
CA PRO A 529 17.24 14.65 7.04
C PRO A 529 16.38 15.61 6.23
N HIS A 530 16.26 16.84 6.69
CA HIS A 530 15.65 17.92 5.91
C HIS A 530 16.41 18.13 4.58
N PRO A 531 15.72 18.43 3.47
CA PRO A 531 16.36 18.59 2.16
C PRO A 531 17.26 19.84 2.01
N SER A 532 17.20 20.79 2.96
CA SER A 532 17.73 22.16 2.79
C SER A 532 18.39 22.72 4.05
N GLU A 533 17.97 22.29 5.24
CA GLU A 533 18.46 22.82 6.51
C GLU A 533 19.19 21.76 7.35
N ASP A 534 20.44 22.03 7.70
CA ASP A 534 21.24 21.15 8.56
C ASP A 534 20.61 21.03 9.96
N ASN A 535 20.64 19.82 10.53
CA ASN A 535 20.10 19.47 11.85
C ASN A 535 18.56 19.51 12.00
N LYS A 536 17.82 19.72 10.91
CA LYS A 536 16.37 19.48 10.85
C LYS A 536 16.06 18.13 10.18
N THR A 537 14.83 17.68 10.34
CA THR A 537 14.28 16.45 9.74
C THR A 537 13.29 16.80 8.63
N LEU A 538 12.91 15.81 7.81
CA LEU A 538 11.82 15.98 6.83
C LEU A 538 10.50 16.39 7.51
N TRP A 539 10.25 15.92 8.74
CA TRP A 539 9.06 16.30 9.49
C TRP A 539 8.98 17.80 9.80
N ASP A 540 10.14 18.46 9.93
CA ASP A 540 10.23 19.90 10.18
C ASP A 540 9.91 20.72 8.92
N ALA A 541 10.14 20.16 7.72
CA ALA A 541 9.89 20.82 6.43
C ALA A 541 8.41 21.14 6.17
N ARG A 542 7.49 20.62 7.00
CA ARG A 542 6.06 21.02 7.01
C ARG A 542 5.83 22.47 7.45
N HIS A 543 6.88 23.11 7.96
CA HIS A 543 6.89 24.51 8.40
C HIS A 543 7.70 25.42 7.48
N ASP A 544 8.20 24.90 6.37
CA ASP A 544 8.89 25.71 5.37
C ASP A 544 7.90 26.68 4.74
N GLU A 545 8.37 27.90 4.48
CA GLU A 545 7.55 29.01 4.01
C GLU A 545 7.95 29.52 2.63
N GLY A 546 8.95 28.93 1.98
CA GLY A 546 9.37 29.31 0.63
C GLY A 546 10.55 30.29 0.55
N PRO A 547 11.32 30.28 -0.57
CA PRO A 547 12.57 31.01 -0.71
C PRO A 547 12.40 32.51 -1.01
N PHE A 548 11.22 32.95 -1.47
CA PHE A 548 10.95 34.36 -1.78
C PHE A 548 10.38 35.15 -0.61
N LYS A 549 10.43 34.59 0.60
CA LYS A 549 10.06 35.31 1.81
C LYS A 549 11.06 36.46 2.06
N PRO A 550 10.59 37.70 2.29
CA PRO A 550 11.49 38.82 2.55
C PRO A 550 12.37 38.60 3.80
N PHE A 551 13.64 39.00 3.73
CA PHE A 551 14.54 39.02 4.88
C PHE A 551 14.27 40.26 5.76
N GLY A 552 13.73 40.07 6.98
CA GLY A 552 13.55 41.14 7.97
C GLY A 552 12.20 41.09 8.71
N PRO A 553 11.98 41.90 9.77
CA PRO A 553 10.67 42.02 10.40
C PRO A 553 9.67 42.61 9.40
N VAL A 554 8.47 42.01 9.33
CA VAL A 554 7.35 42.33 8.41
C VAL A 554 7.03 43.83 8.31
N VAL A 555 7.41 44.62 9.31
CA VAL A 555 7.18 46.07 9.42
C VAL A 555 7.96 46.90 8.38
N GLU A 556 9.05 46.39 7.79
CA GLU A 556 9.81 47.11 6.74
C GLU A 556 9.35 46.81 5.30
N VAL A 557 8.51 45.79 5.08
CA VAL A 557 8.15 45.28 3.73
C VAL A 557 6.69 45.56 3.38
N GLY A 558 6.17 46.72 3.80
CA GLY A 558 4.77 47.14 3.63
C GLY A 558 4.28 47.38 2.18
N TYR A 559 4.84 46.70 1.18
CA TYR A 559 4.55 46.87 -0.24
C TYR A 559 4.11 45.61 -0.98
N MET A 560 4.36 44.39 -0.47
CA MET A 560 3.90 43.18 -1.15
C MET A 560 2.41 42.93 -0.91
N ARG A 561 1.69 42.61 -1.98
CA ARG A 561 0.25 42.35 -1.99
C ARG A 561 -0.02 40.91 -2.38
N ALA A 562 -0.93 40.28 -1.67
CA ALA A 562 -1.51 38.98 -2.01
C ALA A 562 -3.02 39.06 -1.76
N ASP A 563 -3.81 38.23 -2.43
CA ASP A 563 -5.25 38.19 -2.16
C ASP A 563 -5.49 37.73 -0.72
N ALA A 564 -6.34 38.47 -0.01
CA ALA A 564 -6.59 38.24 1.41
C ALA A 564 -7.14 36.83 1.66
N ASP A 565 -7.97 36.32 0.73
CA ASP A 565 -8.61 35.03 0.89
C ASP A 565 -7.57 33.89 0.82
N VAL A 566 -6.53 34.05 -0.03
CA VAL A 566 -5.42 33.10 -0.17
C VAL A 566 -4.54 33.08 1.07
N ILE A 567 -4.21 34.25 1.62
CA ILE A 567 -3.41 34.36 2.84
C ILE A 567 -4.18 33.84 4.05
N GLU A 568 -5.48 34.14 4.16
CA GLU A 568 -6.33 33.62 5.22
C GLU A 568 -6.44 32.09 5.16
N ALA A 569 -6.60 31.51 3.96
CA ALA A 569 -6.61 30.07 3.78
C ALA A 569 -5.28 29.43 4.22
N TYR A 570 -4.15 30.00 3.80
CA TYR A 570 -2.82 29.52 4.17
C TYR A 570 -2.57 29.59 5.69
N GLU A 571 -2.83 30.74 6.31
CA GLU A 571 -2.63 30.93 7.75
C GLU A 571 -3.59 30.06 8.58
N SER A 572 -4.82 29.82 8.10
CA SER A 572 -5.76 28.89 8.73
C SER A 572 -5.26 27.45 8.69
N GLN A 573 -4.75 26.99 7.54
CA GLN A 573 -4.14 25.66 7.40
C GLN A 573 -2.91 25.51 8.30
N LYS A 574 -2.04 26.52 8.32
CA LYS A 574 -0.86 26.57 9.19
C LYS A 574 -1.24 26.50 10.68
N ALA A 575 -2.23 27.28 11.10
CA ALA A 575 -2.74 27.27 12.47
C ALA A 575 -3.34 25.92 12.85
N LEU A 576 -4.08 25.28 11.94
CA LEU A 576 -4.65 23.96 12.14
C LEU A 576 -3.57 22.88 12.27
N ARG A 577 -2.56 22.92 11.40
CA ARG A 577 -1.41 22.02 11.45
C ARG A 577 -0.71 22.11 12.81
N LEU A 578 -0.40 23.34 13.24
CA LEU A 578 0.21 23.60 14.54
C LEU A 578 -0.68 23.13 15.70
N LYS A 579 -1.98 23.38 15.63
CA LYS A 579 -2.95 22.90 16.64
C LYS A 579 -3.01 21.38 16.70
N ASN A 580 -3.01 20.69 15.57
CA ASN A 580 -3.03 19.23 15.51
C ASN A 580 -1.75 18.63 16.09
N GLU A 581 -0.60 19.30 15.93
CA GLU A 581 0.68 18.89 16.49
C GLU A 581 0.83 19.18 18.00
N LEU A 582 0.33 20.33 18.46
CA LEU A 582 0.32 20.70 19.88
C LEU A 582 -0.76 19.95 20.66
N GLY A 583 -1.85 19.57 19.97
CA GLY A 583 -2.91 18.72 20.48
C GLY A 583 -2.49 17.24 20.53
N LYS A 584 -3.42 16.36 20.91
CA LYS A 584 -3.22 14.91 20.87
C LYS A 584 -3.31 14.32 19.45
N GLY A 585 -3.31 15.17 18.41
CA GLY A 585 -3.44 14.74 17.02
C GLY A 585 -2.15 14.17 16.46
N THR A 586 -2.24 13.49 15.31
CA THR A 586 -1.09 12.85 14.67
C THR A 586 -0.26 13.79 13.78
N GLY A 587 -0.82 14.95 13.41
CA GLY A 587 -0.21 15.87 12.45
C GLY A 587 -0.26 15.38 11.00
N VAL A 588 -1.07 14.35 10.71
CA VAL A 588 -1.31 13.79 9.36
C VAL A 588 -2.80 13.92 9.04
N GLY A 589 -3.14 14.55 7.90
CA GLY A 589 -4.53 14.81 7.51
C GLY A 589 -5.23 13.60 6.89
N PRO A 590 -6.59 13.56 6.90
CA PRO A 590 -7.36 12.54 6.19
C PRO A 590 -7.27 12.73 4.67
N MET A 591 -7.53 11.65 3.93
CA MET A 591 -7.45 11.62 2.47
C MET A 591 -8.84 11.69 1.82
N GLY A 592 -8.98 12.49 0.77
CA GLY A 592 -10.19 12.61 -0.03
C GLY A 592 -10.08 11.81 -1.31
N SER A 593 -9.85 12.49 -2.44
CA SER A 593 -9.45 11.90 -3.72
C SER A 593 -8.41 12.82 -4.36
N GLY A 594 -8.11 12.63 -5.65
CA GLY A 594 -7.18 13.44 -6.42
C GLY A 594 -5.82 12.81 -6.64
N SER A 595 -5.71 11.52 -6.37
CA SER A 595 -4.65 10.67 -6.94
C SER A 595 -5.06 9.20 -6.79
N ASP A 596 -4.19 8.29 -7.23
CA ASP A 596 -4.44 6.85 -7.44
C ASP A 596 -4.83 6.07 -6.19
N TYR A 597 -4.57 6.59 -4.99
CA TYR A 597 -5.02 5.97 -3.74
C TYR A 597 -6.54 5.83 -3.63
N THR A 598 -7.30 6.55 -4.46
CA THR A 598 -8.76 6.69 -4.36
C THR A 598 -9.48 5.33 -4.40
N VAL A 599 -9.08 4.44 -5.30
CA VAL A 599 -9.70 3.10 -5.41
C VAL A 599 -9.31 2.22 -4.22
N PHE A 600 -8.08 2.36 -3.72
CA PHE A 600 -7.56 1.54 -2.64
C PHE A 600 -8.24 1.87 -1.31
N LEU A 601 -8.35 3.15 -0.95
CA LEU A 601 -8.93 3.56 0.33
C LEU A 601 -10.46 3.64 0.26
N GLN A 602 -11.01 4.46 -0.64
CA GLN A 602 -12.42 4.85 -0.57
C GLN A 602 -13.36 3.79 -1.14
N ARG A 603 -12.85 2.89 -1.99
CA ARG A 603 -13.62 1.76 -2.55
C ARG A 603 -13.28 0.43 -1.89
N LEU A 604 -12.00 0.14 -1.65
CA LEU A 604 -11.54 -1.20 -1.20
C LEU A 604 -11.11 -1.26 0.28
N GLY A 605 -10.99 -0.14 0.98
CA GLY A 605 -10.68 -0.09 2.41
C GLY A 605 -9.26 -0.52 2.75
N VAL A 606 -8.29 -0.19 1.89
CA VAL A 606 -6.86 -0.40 2.11
C VAL A 606 -6.26 0.86 2.71
N ALA A 607 -5.54 0.71 3.83
CA ALA A 607 -4.87 1.83 4.49
C ALA A 607 -3.90 2.49 3.51
N SER A 608 -4.08 3.78 3.27
CA SER A 608 -3.37 4.49 2.20
C SER A 608 -2.65 5.74 2.70
N SER A 609 -1.65 6.20 1.95
CA SER A 609 -0.97 7.48 2.20
C SER A 609 -0.59 8.18 0.91
N ASP A 610 -0.50 9.49 0.95
CA ASP A 610 0.02 10.35 -0.11
C ASP A 610 0.87 11.49 0.48
N GLN A 611 1.92 11.91 -0.25
CA GLN A 611 2.88 12.89 0.24
C GLN A 611 3.61 13.62 -0.90
N GLY A 612 4.08 14.83 -0.61
CA GLY A 612 4.84 15.63 -1.55
C GLY A 612 5.27 16.97 -0.97
N PHE A 613 6.08 17.72 -1.71
CA PHE A 613 6.36 19.12 -1.39
C PHE A 613 5.44 20.05 -2.19
N GLY A 614 4.53 20.74 -1.50
CA GLY A 614 3.60 21.72 -2.05
C GLY A 614 4.10 23.16 -1.95
N GLY A 615 3.46 24.05 -2.70
CA GLY A 615 3.76 25.48 -2.74
C GLY A 615 3.24 26.24 -1.53
N THR A 616 3.98 27.27 -1.13
CA THR A 616 3.59 28.27 -0.14
C THR A 616 3.35 29.63 -0.83
N PRO A 617 2.77 30.63 -0.15
CA PRO A 617 2.63 31.98 -0.71
C PRO A 617 3.96 32.65 -1.10
N TYR A 618 5.11 32.11 -0.72
CA TYR A 618 6.43 32.63 -1.07
C TYR A 618 7.25 31.67 -1.95
N ASP A 619 6.62 30.68 -2.58
CA ASP A 619 7.23 29.86 -3.62
C ASP A 619 6.92 30.44 -5.01
N ALA A 620 7.76 30.11 -6.00
CA ALA A 620 7.38 30.36 -7.38
C ALA A 620 6.12 29.55 -7.70
N PRO A 621 5.09 30.16 -8.34
CA PRO A 621 3.90 29.42 -8.74
C PRO A 621 4.26 28.27 -9.67
N TYR A 622 3.72 27.10 -9.31
CA TYR A 622 3.75 25.92 -10.12
C TYR A 622 2.79 26.07 -11.32
N HIS A 623 3.32 25.89 -12.53
CA HIS A 623 2.58 25.93 -13.80
C HIS A 623 1.80 24.63 -14.05
N TYR A 624 0.98 24.26 -13.09
CA TYR A 624 0.18 23.04 -13.11
C TYR A 624 -0.56 22.81 -14.44
N HIS A 625 -0.33 21.64 -15.05
CA HIS A 625 -0.90 21.18 -16.34
C HIS A 625 -0.68 22.10 -17.55
N SER A 626 0.32 22.97 -17.48
CA SER A 626 0.74 23.86 -18.57
C SER A 626 1.97 23.29 -19.29
N ILE A 627 2.25 23.77 -20.50
CA ILE A 627 3.53 23.48 -21.19
C ILE A 627 4.75 23.95 -20.37
N TYR A 628 4.55 24.86 -19.42
CA TYR A 628 5.59 25.40 -18.53
C TYR A 628 5.83 24.55 -17.27
N ASP A 629 5.10 23.45 -17.09
CA ASP A 629 5.50 22.38 -16.16
C ASP A 629 6.71 21.61 -16.73
N SER A 630 7.85 22.30 -16.80
CA SER A 630 9.03 21.86 -17.52
C SER A 630 10.18 21.53 -16.58
N ASN A 631 11.13 20.71 -17.06
CA ASN A 631 12.31 20.38 -16.28
C ASN A 631 13.11 21.64 -15.91
N ARG A 632 13.08 22.68 -16.76
CA ARG A 632 13.71 23.96 -16.46
C ARG A 632 13.08 24.61 -15.23
N TRP A 633 11.74 24.64 -15.12
CA TRP A 633 11.08 25.17 -13.93
C TRP A 633 11.50 24.38 -12.67
N GLN A 634 11.58 23.05 -12.79
CA GLN A 634 12.03 22.20 -11.69
C GLN A 634 13.46 22.51 -11.24
N GLU A 635 14.40 22.67 -12.19
CA GLU A 635 15.80 22.95 -11.91
C GLU A 635 16.05 24.33 -11.31
N VAL A 636 15.23 25.32 -11.68
CA VAL A 636 15.43 26.72 -11.27
C VAL A 636 14.64 27.08 -10.02
N TYR A 637 13.41 26.58 -9.88
CA TYR A 637 12.49 27.01 -8.82
C TYR A 637 11.93 25.87 -7.97
N GLY A 638 11.49 24.76 -8.59
CA GLY A 638 10.84 23.66 -7.87
C GLY A 638 11.75 22.97 -6.84
N ASP A 639 12.87 22.41 -7.32
CA ASP A 639 13.85 21.70 -6.49
C ASP A 639 15.28 21.83 -7.05
N PRO A 640 15.90 23.01 -6.94
CA PRO A 640 17.29 23.19 -7.36
C PRO A 640 18.22 22.20 -6.64
N GLY A 641 18.81 21.28 -7.41
CA GLY A 641 19.66 20.20 -6.90
C GLY A 641 18.93 18.91 -6.51
N TYR A 642 17.62 18.81 -6.74
CA TYR A 642 16.80 17.60 -6.59
C TYR A 642 16.76 17.02 -5.16
N ASN A 643 17.01 17.82 -4.11
CA ASN A 643 17.11 17.32 -2.75
C ASN A 643 15.75 16.94 -2.16
N LYS A 644 14.66 17.62 -2.55
CA LYS A 644 13.29 17.30 -2.10
C LYS A 644 12.82 15.98 -2.69
N HIS A 645 13.09 15.72 -3.97
CA HIS A 645 12.85 14.41 -4.60
C HIS A 645 13.54 13.28 -3.80
N LEU A 646 14.81 13.49 -3.44
CA LEU A 646 15.54 12.50 -2.65
C LEU A 646 14.96 12.31 -1.25
N ALA A 647 14.48 13.38 -0.60
CA ALA A 647 13.85 13.28 0.70
C ALA A 647 12.56 12.45 0.64
N VAL A 648 11.71 12.67 -0.37
CA VAL A 648 10.50 11.87 -0.61
C VAL A 648 10.86 10.41 -0.92
N ALA A 649 11.79 10.15 -1.84
CA ALA A 649 12.23 8.80 -2.19
C ALA A 649 12.78 8.03 -0.98
N LYS A 650 13.61 8.70 -0.15
CA LYS A 650 14.16 8.13 1.09
C LYS A 650 13.07 7.82 2.10
N HIS A 651 12.15 8.75 2.31
CA HIS A 651 11.06 8.58 3.26
C HIS A 651 10.10 7.46 2.85
N LEU A 652 9.56 7.52 1.63
CA LEU A 652 8.59 6.54 1.14
C LEU A 652 9.20 5.14 1.00
N GLY A 653 10.46 5.04 0.55
CA GLY A 653 11.17 3.78 0.50
C GLY A 653 11.48 3.19 1.87
N LEU A 654 11.83 4.03 2.86
CA LEU A 654 12.03 3.59 4.24
C LEU A 654 10.72 3.16 4.89
N LEU A 655 9.61 3.88 4.64
CA LEU A 655 8.27 3.50 5.06
C LEU A 655 7.88 2.14 4.47
N THR A 656 8.14 1.93 3.18
CA THR A 656 7.94 0.64 2.50
C THR A 656 8.72 -0.47 3.21
N LEU A 657 10.02 -0.28 3.47
CA LEU A 657 10.85 -1.28 4.17
C LEU A 657 10.32 -1.61 5.57
N ARG A 658 9.86 -0.61 6.32
CA ARG A 658 9.32 -0.79 7.67
C ARG A 658 8.00 -1.55 7.65
N LEU A 659 7.11 -1.28 6.70
CA LEU A 659 5.88 -2.05 6.50
C LEU A 659 6.17 -3.48 6.05
N THR A 660 7.19 -3.69 5.21
CA THR A 660 7.46 -5.00 4.62
C THR A 660 8.26 -5.92 5.51
N ASP A 661 9.12 -5.40 6.40
CA ASP A 661 10.06 -6.21 7.20
C ASP A 661 9.70 -6.36 8.69
N SER A 662 8.66 -5.67 9.17
CA SER A 662 8.22 -5.78 10.58
C SER A 662 7.46 -7.09 10.85
N ILE A 663 7.66 -7.70 12.03
CA ILE A 663 6.96 -8.93 12.41
C ILE A 663 5.46 -8.64 12.58
N ILE A 664 5.14 -7.70 13.46
CA ILE A 664 3.82 -7.07 13.55
C ILE A 664 3.81 -5.86 12.62
N ILE A 665 2.79 -5.73 11.79
CA ILE A 665 2.65 -4.59 10.88
C ILE A 665 2.49 -3.32 11.72
N PRO A 666 3.23 -2.23 11.43
CA PRO A 666 3.18 -1.00 12.21
C PRO A 666 1.92 -0.15 11.95
N LEU A 667 0.75 -0.78 11.85
CA LEU A 667 -0.55 -0.09 11.83
C LEU A 667 -1.03 0.17 13.26
N ASN A 668 -1.58 1.37 13.49
CA ASN A 668 -2.09 1.81 14.77
C ASN A 668 -3.61 2.03 14.74
N THR A 669 -4.37 0.97 15.00
CA THR A 669 -5.84 1.00 15.05
C THR A 669 -6.38 1.80 16.24
N THR A 670 -5.60 1.89 17.32
CA THR A 670 -5.94 2.71 18.49
C THR A 670 -5.94 4.19 18.12
N GLN A 671 -4.90 4.66 17.43
CA GLN A 671 -4.87 6.03 16.93
C GLN A 671 -6.08 6.33 16.04
N TYR A 672 -6.38 5.43 15.10
CA TYR A 672 -7.55 5.59 14.23
C TYR A 672 -8.85 5.73 15.04
N ALA A 673 -9.06 4.85 16.01
CA ALA A 673 -10.25 4.90 16.86
C ALA A 673 -10.35 6.19 17.70
N PHE A 674 -9.21 6.82 18.04
CA PHE A 674 -9.20 8.15 18.66
C PHE A 674 -9.52 9.28 17.68
N GLU A 675 -9.00 9.23 16.44
CA GLU A 675 -9.32 10.22 15.40
C GLU A 675 -10.82 10.23 15.07
N LEU A 676 -11.52 9.09 15.13
CA LEU A 676 -12.97 9.02 14.91
C LEU A 676 -13.78 9.93 15.85
N ASP A 677 -13.31 10.14 17.08
CA ASP A 677 -13.98 11.04 18.03
C ASP A 677 -13.83 12.50 17.58
N GLY A 678 -12.64 12.87 17.10
CA GLY A 678 -12.38 14.18 16.50
C GLY A 678 -13.14 14.40 15.18
N TYR A 679 -13.34 13.34 14.40
CA TYR A 679 -14.19 13.38 13.21
C TYR A 679 -15.63 13.69 13.60
N LEU A 680 -16.17 13.00 14.61
CA LEU A 680 -17.52 13.27 15.10
C LEU A 680 -17.65 14.70 15.63
N ASP A 681 -16.64 15.21 16.36
CA ASP A 681 -16.64 16.61 16.81
C ASP A 681 -16.71 17.58 15.63
N THR A 682 -15.96 17.32 14.55
CA THR A 682 -15.97 18.12 13.32
C THR A 682 -17.35 18.12 12.66
N VAL A 683 -18.04 16.97 12.64
CA VAL A 683 -19.41 16.84 12.10
C VAL A 683 -20.43 17.62 12.93
N LEU A 684 -20.31 17.58 14.26
CA LEU A 684 -21.28 18.19 15.19
C LEU A 684 -21.04 19.69 15.42
N THR A 685 -19.83 20.16 15.13
CA THR A 685 -19.45 21.57 15.15
C THR A 685 -18.86 21.95 13.80
N PRO A 686 -19.66 21.85 12.72
CA PRO A 686 -19.17 22.16 11.40
C PRO A 686 -18.79 23.64 11.41
N PRO A 687 -17.63 23.97 10.90
CA PRO A 687 -17.18 25.35 10.94
C PRO A 687 -17.87 26.26 9.94
N PRO A 688 -17.71 27.60 10.09
CA PRO A 688 -18.08 28.53 9.03
C PRO A 688 -17.28 28.23 7.75
N CYS A 689 -17.99 28.14 6.62
CA CYS A 689 -17.38 27.95 5.30
C CYS A 689 -16.50 29.16 4.95
N SER A 690 -15.24 28.93 4.58
CA SER A 690 -14.40 29.96 3.95
C SER A 690 -14.37 29.74 2.43
N PRO A 691 -14.56 30.78 1.60
CA PRO A 691 -14.63 30.65 0.14
C PRO A 691 -13.33 30.20 -0.56
N ALA A 692 -12.18 30.18 0.13
CA ALA A 692 -10.86 30.00 -0.50
C ALA A 692 -10.11 28.71 -0.14
N SER A 693 -10.67 27.83 0.69
CA SER A 693 -9.97 26.60 1.09
C SER A 693 -10.43 25.38 0.27
N ASN A 694 -9.51 24.79 -0.51
CA ASN A 694 -9.62 23.46 -1.15
C ASN A 694 -9.81 22.29 -0.15
N HIS A 695 -9.76 22.58 1.14
CA HIS A 695 -10.00 21.65 2.22
C HIS A 695 -11.15 22.15 3.06
N TYR A 696 -12.09 21.26 3.41
CA TYR A 696 -13.11 21.52 4.41
C TYR A 696 -12.46 21.51 5.79
N PHE A 697 -11.60 22.49 6.07
CA PHE A 697 -11.06 22.69 7.40
C PHE A 697 -11.00 24.18 7.74
N PRO A 698 -11.42 24.56 8.94
CA PRO A 698 -11.77 25.95 9.21
C PRO A 698 -10.79 26.75 10.04
N PRO A 699 -10.99 28.08 10.07
CA PRO A 699 -10.74 28.87 11.27
C PRO A 699 -11.83 28.55 12.32
N TYR A 700 -11.47 27.88 13.41
CA TYR A 700 -12.36 27.69 14.57
C TYR A 700 -12.31 28.95 15.46
N LEU A 701 -13.48 29.52 15.77
CA LEU A 701 -13.64 30.59 16.75
C LEU A 701 -13.41 30.06 18.19
N PRO A 702 -12.89 30.87 19.14
CA PRO A 702 -12.65 30.42 20.51
C PRO A 702 -13.93 29.97 21.21
N GLU A 703 -13.79 29.10 22.22
CA GLU A 703 -14.82 28.61 23.13
C GLU A 703 -15.80 29.71 23.58
N ALA A 704 -16.89 29.86 22.85
CA ALA A 704 -18.10 30.55 23.26
C ALA A 704 -19.21 29.50 23.37
N GLN A 705 -20.02 29.63 24.41
CA GLN A 705 -21.08 28.72 24.85
C GLN A 705 -21.74 27.96 23.68
N ALA A 706 -21.67 26.62 23.70
CA ALA A 706 -22.26 25.78 22.66
C ALA A 706 -23.72 26.19 22.42
N GLU A 707 -24.03 26.56 21.18
CA GLU A 707 -25.38 26.94 20.76
C GLU A 707 -26.37 25.80 21.08
N PRO A 708 -27.65 26.08 21.38
CA PRO A 708 -28.64 25.06 21.74
C PRO A 708 -28.77 23.92 20.73
N GLU A 709 -28.55 24.20 19.45
CA GLU A 709 -28.56 23.22 18.36
C GLU A 709 -27.39 22.23 18.45
N THR A 710 -26.18 22.70 18.80
CA THR A 710 -25.00 21.86 19.04
C THR A 710 -25.23 20.88 20.19
N LEU A 711 -25.84 21.36 21.29
CA LEU A 711 -26.16 20.52 22.44
C LEU A 711 -27.21 19.44 22.11
N LEU A 712 -28.20 19.78 21.27
CA LEU A 712 -29.19 18.82 20.77
C LEU A 712 -28.54 17.75 19.89
N LEU A 713 -27.67 18.14 18.96
CA LEU A 713 -26.93 17.20 18.11
C LEU A 713 -26.03 16.28 18.95
N GLN A 714 -25.28 16.83 19.91
CA GLN A 714 -24.45 16.03 20.84
C GLN A 714 -25.27 14.98 21.60
N SER A 715 -26.44 15.35 22.11
CA SER A 715 -27.34 14.40 22.79
C SER A 715 -27.86 13.31 21.84
N THR A 716 -28.18 13.69 20.60
CA THR A 716 -28.73 12.83 19.54
C THR A 716 -27.73 11.74 19.11
N PHE A 717 -26.45 12.09 18.99
CA PHE A 717 -25.40 11.18 18.50
C PHE A 717 -24.58 10.51 19.64
N SER A 718 -25.07 10.57 20.87
CA SER A 718 -24.43 9.93 22.04
C SER A 718 -24.22 8.42 21.88
N THR A 719 -25.12 7.71 21.19
CA THR A 719 -24.97 6.27 20.91
C THR A 719 -23.78 5.99 19.98
N LEU A 720 -23.57 6.83 18.97
CA LEU A 720 -22.41 6.74 18.07
C LEU A 720 -21.12 6.98 18.84
N ARG A 721 -21.07 8.04 19.66
CA ARG A 721 -19.92 8.34 20.52
C ARG A 721 -19.58 7.21 21.49
N ASN A 722 -20.59 6.63 22.13
CA ASN A 722 -20.41 5.46 23.00
C ASN A 722 -19.89 4.23 22.24
N THR A 723 -20.24 4.07 20.96
CA THR A 723 -19.75 2.99 20.12
C THR A 723 -18.29 3.21 19.71
N ILE A 724 -17.91 4.45 19.38
CA ILE A 724 -16.51 4.85 19.17
C ILE A 724 -15.67 4.54 20.42
N ALA A 725 -16.16 4.87 21.62
CA ALA A 725 -15.45 4.58 22.87
C ALA A 725 -15.23 3.06 23.10
N LYS A 726 -16.18 2.21 22.71
CA LYS A 726 -16.02 0.75 22.77
C LYS A 726 -14.99 0.24 21.76
N LEU A 727 -14.94 0.84 20.57
CA LEU A 727 -13.94 0.52 19.56
C LEU A 727 -12.53 0.93 20.05
N GLN A 728 -12.41 2.09 20.69
CA GLN A 728 -11.16 2.54 21.33
C GLN A 728 -10.66 1.52 22.36
N GLU A 729 -11.55 1.05 23.25
CA GLU A 729 -11.22 -0.01 24.23
C GLU A 729 -10.75 -1.30 23.54
N ALA A 730 -11.45 -1.75 22.49
CA ALA A 730 -11.08 -2.95 21.75
C ALA A 730 -9.72 -2.81 21.02
N SER A 731 -9.44 -1.65 20.44
CA SER A 731 -8.15 -1.36 19.82
C SER A 731 -7.00 -1.33 20.83
N ILE A 732 -7.22 -0.78 22.04
CA ILE A 732 -6.22 -0.81 23.12
C ILE A 732 -5.90 -2.26 23.54
N LEU A 733 -6.90 -3.13 23.59
CA LEU A 733 -6.67 -4.55 23.87
C LEU A 733 -5.88 -5.25 22.76
N LEU A 734 -6.12 -4.89 21.49
CA LEU A 734 -5.32 -5.39 20.36
C LEU A 734 -3.84 -4.96 20.47
N ASP A 735 -3.55 -3.77 21.01
CA ASP A 735 -2.17 -3.34 21.24
C ASP A 735 -1.44 -4.22 22.26
N ILE A 736 -2.15 -4.74 23.26
CA ILE A 736 -1.62 -5.72 24.21
C ILE A 736 -1.41 -7.07 23.51
N GLU A 737 -2.43 -7.57 22.78
CA GLU A 737 -2.37 -8.84 22.04
C GLU A 737 -1.18 -8.87 21.08
N LYS A 738 -0.96 -7.81 20.30
CA LYS A 738 0.11 -7.74 19.31
C LYS A 738 1.50 -7.69 19.96
N ALA A 739 1.64 -6.97 21.08
CA ALA A 739 2.90 -6.90 21.83
C ALA A 739 3.27 -8.27 22.42
N GLU A 740 2.30 -8.96 23.02
CA GLU A 740 2.50 -10.31 23.55
C GLU A 740 2.80 -11.33 22.44
N ALA A 741 2.10 -11.24 21.29
CA ALA A 741 2.34 -12.10 20.15
C ALA A 741 3.76 -11.93 19.60
N GLU A 742 4.22 -10.68 19.47
CA GLU A 742 5.57 -10.39 19.00
C GLU A 742 6.64 -10.84 20.00
N GLU A 743 6.48 -10.53 21.29
CA GLU A 743 7.40 -10.95 22.34
C GLU A 743 7.50 -12.48 22.35
N LYS A 744 6.36 -13.18 22.32
CA LYS A 744 6.35 -14.65 22.32
C LYS A 744 7.02 -15.23 21.09
N PHE A 745 6.77 -14.64 19.91
CA PHE A 745 7.42 -15.06 18.67
C PHE A 745 8.93 -14.88 18.75
N LYS A 746 9.42 -13.71 19.18
CA LYS A 746 10.85 -13.43 19.37
C LYS A 746 11.48 -14.38 20.41
N GLU A 747 10.77 -14.63 21.51
CA GLU A 747 11.20 -15.55 22.57
C GLU A 747 11.39 -16.98 22.04
N VAL A 748 10.38 -17.54 21.36
CA VAL A 748 10.45 -18.89 20.78
C VAL A 748 11.52 -18.96 19.68
N LEU A 749 11.60 -17.95 18.82
CA LEU A 749 12.62 -17.84 17.79
C LEU A 749 14.04 -17.77 18.37
N SER A 750 14.21 -17.16 19.54
CA SER A 750 15.50 -17.13 20.24
C SER A 750 15.93 -18.53 20.70
N ARG A 751 14.96 -19.36 21.15
CA ARG A 751 15.10 -20.72 21.67
C ARG A 751 15.28 -21.79 20.58
N MET A 752 15.02 -21.48 19.31
CA MET A 752 15.27 -22.38 18.18
C MET A 752 16.76 -22.84 18.15
N PRO A 753 17.04 -24.16 18.19
CA PRO A 753 18.38 -24.67 18.43
C PRO A 753 19.37 -24.29 17.33
N SER A 754 20.56 -23.82 17.73
CA SER A 754 21.76 -23.85 16.88
C SER A 754 22.32 -25.25 16.88
N PHE A 755 22.25 -25.96 15.77
CA PHE A 755 22.91 -27.27 15.63
C PHE A 755 24.44 -27.10 15.48
N PRO A 756 25.28 -27.68 16.38
CA PRO A 756 26.74 -27.67 16.23
C PRO A 756 27.30 -29.08 15.95
N PHE A 757 28.16 -29.32 14.93
CA PHE A 757 28.83 -30.63 14.74
C PHE A 757 30.25 -30.62 14.10
N PRO A 758 31.07 -31.71 14.23
CA PRO A 758 32.34 -31.72 14.97
C PRO A 758 33.63 -31.54 14.15
N ARG A 759 34.64 -30.86 14.73
CA ARG A 759 36.06 -30.91 14.31
C ARG A 759 36.70 -32.26 14.68
N LYS A 760 37.45 -32.86 13.74
CA LYS A 760 38.24 -34.10 13.93
C LYS A 760 39.32 -33.95 15.01
N THR A 761 39.35 -34.88 15.97
CA THR A 761 40.53 -35.19 16.78
C THR A 761 41.44 -36.16 16.00
N ARG A 762 42.72 -35.80 15.85
CA ARG A 762 43.73 -36.61 15.17
C ARG A 762 44.38 -37.52 16.22
N LYS A 763 44.20 -38.85 16.11
CA LYS A 763 45.08 -39.84 16.77
C LYS A 763 46.27 -40.10 15.84
N HIS A 764 47.47 -39.96 16.38
CA HIS A 764 48.73 -40.37 15.76
C HIS A 764 48.86 -41.91 15.80
N PHE A 765 49.21 -42.49 14.65
CA PHE A 765 50.07 -43.66 14.52
C PHE A 765 51.17 -43.26 13.50
N GLY A 766 52.45 -43.54 13.81
CA GLY A 766 53.60 -43.35 12.91
C GLY A 766 53.51 -44.28 11.69
N ASN A 767 54.29 -44.16 10.61
CA ASN A 767 55.60 -43.56 10.36
C ASN A 767 55.66 -43.12 8.87
N GLY A 768 56.50 -42.12 8.54
CA GLY A 768 56.94 -41.87 7.15
C GLY A 768 57.17 -40.39 6.82
N HIS A 769 58.39 -40.04 6.43
CA HIS A 769 58.94 -38.68 6.30
C HIS A 769 58.41 -37.83 5.12
N GLY A 770 58.37 -36.50 5.30
CA GLY A 770 58.33 -35.51 4.21
C GLY A 770 57.66 -34.19 4.59
N ARG A 771 58.45 -33.10 4.66
CA ARG A 771 58.07 -31.75 5.15
C ARG A 771 57.22 -30.95 4.15
N GLY A 772 56.32 -30.10 4.65
CA GLY A 772 55.74 -28.98 3.89
C GLY A 772 54.41 -28.47 4.46
N ALA A 773 54.36 -27.20 4.87
CA ALA A 773 53.29 -26.56 5.63
C ALA A 773 51.96 -26.34 4.86
N GLY A 774 50.84 -26.29 5.57
CA GLY A 774 49.55 -25.87 5.00
C GLY A 774 48.33 -26.28 5.84
N SER A 775 47.81 -25.32 6.60
CA SER A 775 46.69 -25.43 7.53
C SER A 775 45.32 -25.34 6.84
N CYS A 776 44.34 -25.99 7.46
CA CYS A 776 42.92 -25.62 7.55
C CYS A 776 41.86 -26.33 6.69
N THR A 777 40.74 -26.55 7.38
CA THR A 777 39.58 -27.41 7.17
C THR A 777 38.57 -26.93 6.12
N ARG A 778 38.09 -27.84 5.26
CA ARG A 778 36.86 -27.68 4.46
C ARG A 778 35.77 -28.61 5.00
N GLY A 779 34.57 -28.06 5.22
CA GLY A 779 33.33 -28.83 5.40
C GLY A 779 32.36 -28.29 6.47
N ASN A 780 31.35 -27.55 6.00
CA ASN A 780 29.95 -27.41 6.47
C ASN A 780 29.48 -26.03 6.97
N THR A 781 28.74 -25.38 6.08
CA THR A 781 28.18 -24.02 6.15
C THR A 781 26.64 -23.98 6.12
N LEU A 782 25.94 -25.05 5.72
CA LEU A 782 24.51 -24.99 5.36
C LEU A 782 23.54 -24.75 6.54
N THR A 783 23.71 -25.45 7.67
CA THR A 783 22.78 -25.35 8.82
C THR A 783 22.99 -24.08 9.65
N ARG A 784 24.24 -23.62 9.80
CA ARG A 784 24.55 -22.29 10.35
C ARG A 784 24.02 -21.18 9.44
N ARG A 785 24.09 -21.38 8.12
CA ARG A 785 23.48 -20.47 7.14
C ARG A 785 21.97 -20.41 7.33
N ILE A 786 21.27 -21.54 7.41
CA ILE A 786 19.80 -21.55 7.61
C ILE A 786 19.40 -20.85 8.91
N LYS A 787 20.05 -21.12 10.05
CA LYS A 787 19.73 -20.42 11.30
C LYS A 787 20.04 -18.91 11.25
N ASN A 788 21.23 -18.54 10.77
CA ASN A 788 21.60 -17.13 10.64
C ASN A 788 20.76 -16.42 9.57
N TRP A 789 20.21 -17.19 8.62
CA TRP A 789 19.28 -16.72 7.62
C TRP A 789 17.90 -16.50 8.24
N ILE A 790 17.31 -17.47 8.97
CA ILE A 790 16.01 -17.26 9.67
C ILE A 790 16.13 -16.12 10.69
N LYS A 791 17.15 -16.14 11.56
CA LYS A 791 17.38 -15.04 12.52
C LYS A 791 17.68 -13.72 11.85
N GLY A 792 18.27 -13.78 10.67
CA GLY A 792 18.55 -12.65 9.81
C GLY A 792 17.30 -12.05 9.18
N VAL A 793 16.45 -12.89 8.59
CA VAL A 793 15.14 -12.55 8.02
C VAL A 793 14.28 -11.83 9.07
N PHE A 794 14.35 -12.27 10.33
CA PHE A 794 13.58 -11.68 11.44
C PHE A 794 14.37 -10.72 12.34
N GLY A 795 15.59 -10.29 11.97
CA GLY A 795 16.32 -9.23 12.68
C GLY A 795 16.76 -9.52 14.14
N VAL A 796 16.92 -10.79 14.54
CA VAL A 796 17.23 -11.15 15.94
C VAL A 796 18.74 -11.33 16.19
N SER A 797 19.30 -10.52 17.11
CA SER A 797 20.69 -10.58 17.56
C SER A 797 21.07 -11.94 18.16
N THR A 798 22.26 -12.47 17.82
CA THR A 798 22.77 -13.72 18.41
C THR A 798 23.49 -13.46 19.75
N PRO A 799 23.22 -14.23 20.82
CA PRO A 799 24.03 -14.17 22.04
C PRO A 799 25.47 -14.68 21.78
N HIS A 800 26.45 -14.03 22.39
CA HIS A 800 27.88 -14.40 22.32
C HIS A 800 28.12 -15.79 22.94
N PRO A 801 28.69 -16.80 22.24
CA PRO A 801 28.87 -18.13 22.83
C PRO A 801 30.32 -18.37 23.32
N SER A 802 30.44 -18.69 24.61
CA SER A 802 31.61 -19.34 25.20
C SER A 802 31.56 -20.88 25.01
N LYS A 803 32.75 -21.48 25.03
CA LYS A 803 33.14 -22.87 24.67
C LYS A 803 32.19 -24.01 25.12
N SER A 804 31.84 -24.95 24.22
CA SER A 804 31.86 -26.42 24.48
C SER A 804 31.58 -27.29 23.22
N LYS A 805 31.79 -28.62 23.33
CA LYS A 805 32.03 -29.63 22.28
C LYS A 805 30.88 -30.65 22.11
N ASN A 806 30.50 -30.92 20.85
CA ASN A 806 29.99 -32.13 20.13
C ASN A 806 29.31 -33.36 20.83
N PHE A 807 28.10 -33.78 20.39
CA PHE A 807 27.75 -35.20 20.02
C PHE A 807 26.64 -35.43 18.93
N LYS A 808 26.97 -36.09 17.79
CA LYS A 808 26.26 -36.12 16.47
C LYS A 808 24.82 -36.66 16.46
N SER A 809 24.03 -36.10 15.53
CA SER A 809 22.74 -36.59 15.02
C SER A 809 22.86 -37.30 13.65
N ALA A 810 21.80 -38.01 13.27
CA ALA A 810 21.41 -38.28 11.89
C ALA A 810 19.88 -38.14 11.78
N LEU A 811 19.39 -37.34 10.82
CA LEU A 811 18.27 -37.60 9.90
C LEU A 811 17.88 -36.30 9.16
N PHE A 812 17.67 -36.40 7.84
CA PHE A 812 17.15 -35.36 6.95
C PHE A 812 15.94 -35.88 6.19
N GLY A 813 15.01 -34.97 5.88
CA GLY A 813 13.87 -35.16 4.97
C GLY A 813 12.95 -33.94 4.84
N VAL A 814 13.46 -32.71 4.98
CA VAL A 814 12.75 -31.44 4.75
C VAL A 814 13.76 -30.48 4.10
N ASP A 815 13.45 -29.90 2.95
CA ASP A 815 14.42 -29.09 2.18
C ASP A 815 14.60 -27.66 2.72
N SER A 816 13.68 -27.14 3.54
CA SER A 816 13.90 -25.99 4.44
C SER A 816 12.84 -25.88 5.54
N TRP A 817 13.11 -25.07 6.58
CA TRP A 817 12.16 -24.82 7.67
C TRP A 817 10.95 -23.98 7.22
N GLU A 818 11.09 -23.20 6.16
CA GLU A 818 10.02 -22.34 5.62
C GLU A 818 8.87 -23.15 5.02
N ASP A 819 9.15 -24.29 4.40
CA ASP A 819 8.12 -25.20 3.87
C ASP A 819 7.31 -25.83 5.02
N LEU A 820 7.90 -25.95 6.22
CA LEU A 820 7.22 -26.45 7.41
C LEU A 820 6.34 -25.37 8.07
N ILE A 821 6.75 -24.11 8.00
CA ILE A 821 5.99 -22.95 8.51
C ILE A 821 4.80 -22.66 7.60
N SER A 822 5.00 -22.68 6.28
CA SER A 822 3.92 -22.54 5.30
C SER A 822 2.92 -23.70 5.38
N LYS A 823 3.37 -24.95 5.55
CA LYS A 823 2.46 -26.09 5.73
C LYS A 823 1.66 -26.03 7.03
N ALA A 824 2.27 -25.56 8.12
CA ALA A 824 1.61 -25.56 9.41
C ALA A 824 0.68 -24.38 9.66
N ILE A 825 0.81 -23.29 8.89
CA ILE A 825 -0.09 -22.12 8.98
C ILE A 825 -1.40 -22.36 8.20
N PHE A 826 -1.45 -23.25 7.20
CA PHE A 826 -2.53 -23.28 6.19
C PHE A 826 -3.18 -24.65 5.89
N GLU A 827 -2.92 -25.72 6.65
CA GLU A 827 -3.75 -26.94 6.54
C GLU A 827 -5.08 -26.74 7.30
N GLU A 828 -6.07 -26.14 6.65
CA GLU A 828 -7.48 -26.41 6.99
C GLU A 828 -8.47 -26.32 5.82
N ASP A 829 -8.13 -25.73 4.66
CA ASP A 829 -9.04 -25.72 3.51
C ASP A 829 -8.50 -26.49 2.31
N CYS A 830 -8.95 -27.74 2.16
CA CYS A 830 -8.94 -28.47 0.88
C CYS A 830 -10.05 -29.53 0.88
N SER A 831 -11.24 -29.14 0.41
CA SER A 831 -12.16 -30.08 -0.22
C SER A 831 -11.95 -29.99 -1.73
N ASP A 832 -11.18 -30.93 -2.30
CA ASP A 832 -11.55 -31.55 -3.57
C ASP A 832 -10.66 -32.73 -3.97
N THR A 833 -11.32 -33.64 -4.69
CA THR A 833 -11.06 -35.07 -4.82
C THR A 833 -9.91 -35.49 -5.75
N ASN A 834 -9.03 -36.37 -5.26
CA ASN A 834 -8.52 -37.60 -5.93
C ASN A 834 -7.43 -38.30 -5.10
N ALA A 835 -7.73 -38.62 -3.84
CA ALA A 835 -6.82 -39.34 -2.97
C ALA A 835 -7.04 -40.85 -3.04
N ILE A 836 -5.96 -41.59 -3.34
CA ILE A 836 -5.83 -43.04 -3.18
C ILE A 836 -6.36 -43.43 -1.79
N THR A 837 -7.39 -44.26 -1.75
CA THR A 837 -8.05 -44.65 -0.49
C THR A 837 -7.14 -45.51 0.38
N ILE A 838 -7.21 -45.28 1.70
CA ILE A 838 -6.44 -45.95 2.77
C ILE A 838 -6.57 -47.49 2.71
N GLU A 839 -7.66 -48.02 2.15
CA GLU A 839 -7.89 -49.44 1.90
C GLU A 839 -6.81 -50.07 0.96
N SER A 840 -6.35 -49.29 -0.01
CA SER A 840 -5.34 -49.70 -1.00
C SER A 840 -3.95 -49.87 -0.38
N LEU A 841 -3.63 -49.01 0.58
CA LEU A 841 -2.39 -49.08 1.38
C LEU A 841 -2.43 -50.22 2.39
N TYR A 842 -3.61 -50.57 2.90
CA TYR A 842 -3.81 -51.71 3.80
C TYR A 842 -3.53 -53.06 3.11
N GLN A 843 -3.98 -53.26 1.87
CA GLN A 843 -3.75 -54.49 1.13
C GLN A 843 -2.28 -54.72 0.76
N ILE A 844 -1.57 -53.65 0.38
CA ILE A 844 -0.13 -53.71 0.07
C ILE A 844 0.69 -54.06 1.33
N SER A 845 0.26 -53.59 2.50
CA SER A 845 0.93 -53.89 3.77
C SER A 845 0.78 -55.36 4.23
N ARG A 846 -0.35 -56.02 3.93
CA ARG A 846 -0.55 -57.46 4.25
C ARG A 846 0.33 -58.38 3.41
N ILE A 847 0.49 -58.06 2.12
CA ILE A 847 1.33 -58.86 1.20
C ILE A 847 2.80 -58.77 1.63
N PHE A 848 3.25 -57.60 2.10
CA PHE A 848 4.62 -57.40 2.59
C PHE A 848 4.89 -58.10 3.94
N LEU A 849 3.88 -58.20 4.82
CA LEU A 849 4.01 -58.91 6.11
C LEU A 849 4.07 -60.43 5.96
N ILE A 850 3.35 -60.99 4.97
CA ILE A 850 3.38 -62.42 4.63
C ILE A 850 4.73 -62.80 3.99
N TYR A 851 5.34 -61.89 3.24
CA TYR A 851 6.67 -62.08 2.64
C TYR A 851 7.79 -62.02 3.69
N LEU A 852 7.67 -61.14 4.70
CA LEU A 852 8.67 -61.02 5.79
C LEU A 852 8.61 -62.18 6.80
N THR A 853 7.46 -62.82 6.98
CA THR A 853 7.29 -63.95 7.90
C THR A 853 7.87 -65.27 7.36
N PHE A 854 8.14 -65.37 6.06
CA PHE A 854 8.70 -66.58 5.44
C PHE A 854 10.23 -66.62 5.32
N GLN A 855 10.97 -65.55 5.65
CA GLN A 855 12.42 -65.46 5.40
C GLN A 855 13.31 -65.38 6.65
N ILE A 856 12.78 -65.41 7.88
CA ILE A 856 13.63 -65.47 9.09
C ILE A 856 13.11 -66.51 10.09
N SER A 857 13.48 -67.76 9.83
CA SER A 857 13.85 -68.76 10.83
C SER A 857 14.84 -69.71 10.18
N PRO A 858 16.02 -69.95 10.77
CA PRO A 858 16.04 -70.79 11.96
C PRO A 858 17.01 -70.29 13.03
N LEU A 859 16.55 -70.25 14.29
CA LEU A 859 17.28 -70.63 15.51
C LEU A 859 16.45 -70.22 16.73
N TYR A 860 15.35 -70.94 16.96
CA TYR A 860 14.72 -71.08 18.27
C TYR A 860 14.12 -72.50 18.34
N GLN A 861 14.97 -73.48 18.61
CA GLN A 861 14.58 -74.62 19.42
C GLN A 861 15.48 -74.59 20.65
N ILE A 862 14.85 -74.49 21.83
CA ILE A 862 15.23 -74.95 23.16
C ILE A 862 14.63 -73.97 24.20
N TYR A 863 13.45 -74.38 24.65
CA TYR A 863 12.72 -74.12 25.90
C TYR A 863 12.47 -72.70 26.47
N PRO A 864 11.30 -72.50 27.13
CA PRO A 864 10.70 -71.20 27.41
C PRO A 864 10.81 -70.77 28.89
N THR A 865 10.31 -69.56 29.16
CA THR A 865 9.96 -68.94 30.46
C THR A 865 11.10 -68.23 31.22
N PHE A 866 10.93 -66.92 31.48
CA PHE A 866 10.92 -66.32 32.84
C PHE A 866 10.62 -64.81 32.78
N GLN A 867 9.63 -64.38 33.56
CA GLN A 867 9.13 -63.01 33.67
C GLN A 867 10.09 -62.10 34.46
N ILE A 868 10.41 -60.93 33.90
CA ILE A 868 11.07 -59.82 34.61
C ILE A 868 10.00 -59.02 35.35
N SER A 869 9.61 -59.50 36.52
CA SER A 869 8.80 -58.74 37.47
C SER A 869 9.17 -59.15 38.90
N GLN A 870 10.43 -58.92 39.32
CA GLN A 870 10.90 -59.11 40.70
C GLN A 870 12.29 -58.47 40.97
N ILE A 871 12.59 -57.30 40.41
CA ILE A 871 13.83 -56.53 40.76
C ILE A 871 13.47 -55.12 41.24
N TYR A 872 12.46 -55.02 42.10
CA TYR A 872 12.14 -53.75 42.78
C TYR A 872 11.92 -53.89 44.29
N LEU A 873 12.16 -55.08 44.87
CA LEU A 873 11.93 -55.34 46.30
C LEU A 873 13.14 -55.85 47.09
N THR A 874 14.33 -55.86 46.50
CA THR A 874 15.55 -56.40 47.16
C THR A 874 16.64 -55.35 47.36
N PHE A 875 16.27 -54.09 47.60
CA PHE A 875 17.24 -53.03 47.94
C PHE A 875 16.90 -52.23 49.21
N ARG A 876 15.85 -52.62 49.95
CA ARG A 876 15.38 -51.88 51.14
C ARG A 876 15.45 -52.64 52.48
N LYS A 877 16.28 -53.68 52.56
CA LYS A 877 16.57 -54.39 53.82
C LYS A 877 18.03 -54.85 53.90
N PHE A 878 18.97 -53.92 53.98
CA PHE A 878 20.30 -54.19 54.55
C PHE A 878 20.92 -52.90 55.10
N GLN A 879 20.35 -52.41 56.20
CA GLN A 879 20.98 -51.45 57.10
C GLN A 879 20.53 -51.76 58.53
N LYS A 880 21.40 -52.43 59.31
CA LYS A 880 21.54 -52.40 60.78
C LYS A 880 22.77 -53.24 61.17
N SER A 881 23.72 -52.64 61.90
CA SER A 881 25.04 -53.16 62.33
C SER A 881 24.94 -54.02 63.61
N PRO A 882 26.01 -54.41 64.38
CA PRO A 882 27.48 -54.37 64.18
C PRO A 882 28.22 -55.69 64.61
N LYS A 883 29.50 -55.84 64.24
CA LYS A 883 30.66 -56.34 65.06
C LYS A 883 31.84 -56.76 64.15
N SER A 884 33.03 -56.23 64.45
CA SER A 884 34.35 -56.54 63.87
C SER A 884 35.01 -57.71 64.64
N PRO A 885 36.26 -58.18 64.36
CA PRO A 885 37.21 -57.81 63.29
C PRO A 885 37.80 -59.03 62.53
N ILE A 886 38.45 -58.81 61.38
CA ILE A 886 39.74 -59.45 60.99
C ILE A 886 40.27 -58.72 59.76
N PHE A 887 41.51 -58.26 59.89
CA PHE A 887 42.33 -57.66 58.86
C PHE A 887 42.74 -58.70 57.82
N LEU A 888 42.52 -58.40 56.53
CA LEU A 888 43.48 -58.81 55.51
C LEU A 888 43.46 -57.79 54.36
N THR A 889 44.62 -57.20 54.19
CA THR A 889 45.02 -56.18 53.25
C THR A 889 44.87 -56.69 51.81
N SER A 890 44.07 -56.00 51.01
CA SER A 890 44.31 -56.00 49.56
C SER A 890 44.08 -54.60 49.01
N HIS A 891 45.19 -53.91 48.81
CA HIS A 891 45.30 -52.56 48.26
C HIS A 891 44.85 -52.46 46.77
N ARG A 892 44.12 -53.45 46.25
CA ARG A 892 43.64 -53.53 44.86
C ARG A 892 42.13 -53.33 44.70
N LEU A 893 41.32 -53.44 45.76
CA LEU A 893 39.87 -53.22 45.66
C LEU A 893 39.47 -51.74 45.79
N LEU A 894 40.25 -50.96 46.56
CA LEU A 894 40.02 -49.51 46.78
C LEU A 894 40.43 -48.64 45.59
N HIS A 895 41.29 -49.14 44.69
CA HIS A 895 41.64 -48.42 43.46
C HIS A 895 40.52 -48.50 42.41
N HIS A 896 39.74 -49.58 42.37
CA HIS A 896 38.62 -49.72 41.44
C HIS A 896 37.32 -49.07 41.94
N LEU A 897 37.11 -48.95 43.24
CA LEU A 897 35.92 -48.29 43.81
C LEU A 897 36.00 -46.77 43.80
N ARG A 898 37.20 -46.17 43.70
CA ARG A 898 37.39 -44.71 43.57
C ARG A 898 36.91 -44.13 42.23
N HIS A 899 36.66 -44.99 41.25
CA HIS A 899 36.16 -44.60 39.92
C HIS A 899 34.69 -44.96 39.69
N LEU A 900 34.04 -45.67 40.62
CA LEU A 900 32.64 -46.09 40.47
C LEU A 900 31.64 -44.92 40.39
N PRO A 901 31.79 -43.80 41.14
CA PRO A 901 30.93 -42.62 40.95
C PRO A 901 31.12 -41.96 39.58
N ARG A 902 32.34 -42.00 39.03
CA ARG A 902 32.65 -41.48 37.68
C ARG A 902 32.15 -42.40 36.57
N PHE A 903 32.14 -43.72 36.81
CA PHE A 903 31.61 -44.73 35.90
C PHE A 903 30.07 -44.72 35.88
N LEU A 904 29.43 -44.59 37.04
CA LEU A 904 27.97 -44.43 37.13
C LEU A 904 27.50 -43.07 36.57
N ALA A 905 28.30 -42.00 36.71
CA ALA A 905 28.03 -40.73 36.04
C ALA A 905 28.21 -40.81 34.50
N SER A 906 29.03 -41.74 33.99
CA SER A 906 29.17 -42.01 32.55
C SER A 906 28.06 -42.87 31.95
N LEU A 907 27.20 -43.44 32.81
CA LEU A 907 25.99 -44.21 32.43
C LEU A 907 24.70 -43.40 32.57
N ALA A 908 24.77 -42.12 32.97
CA ALA A 908 23.64 -41.21 32.85
C ALA A 908 23.30 -41.07 31.36
N PRO A 909 22.03 -41.29 30.93
CA PRO A 909 21.66 -41.08 29.55
C PRO A 909 22.06 -39.66 29.16
N PRO A 910 22.70 -39.45 27.98
CA PRO A 910 23.00 -38.09 27.53
C PRO A 910 21.70 -37.29 27.60
N ARG A 911 21.73 -36.07 28.16
CA ARG A 911 20.59 -35.14 28.08
C ARG A 911 20.24 -35.03 26.59
N ILE A 912 19.18 -35.72 26.17
CA ILE A 912 18.64 -35.57 24.82
C ILE A 912 18.26 -34.10 24.74
N PRO A 913 18.82 -33.30 23.81
CA PRO A 913 18.38 -31.92 23.65
C PRO A 913 16.87 -31.95 23.44
N SER A 914 16.14 -31.12 24.17
CA SER A 914 14.69 -30.98 23.97
C SER A 914 14.44 -30.79 22.47
N PRO A 915 13.45 -31.49 21.88
CA PRO A 915 13.13 -31.30 20.47
C PRO A 915 12.96 -29.79 20.21
N PRO A 916 13.38 -29.28 19.03
CA PRO A 916 13.15 -27.89 18.67
C PRO A 916 11.69 -27.53 18.95
N PRO A 917 11.40 -26.32 19.47
CA PRO A 917 10.06 -25.93 19.84
C PRO A 917 9.24 -25.57 18.57
N ILE A 918 9.21 -26.47 17.59
CA ILE A 918 8.60 -26.28 16.27
C ILE A 918 7.12 -25.94 16.42
N PHE A 919 6.41 -26.72 17.23
CA PHE A 919 4.99 -26.50 17.49
C PHE A 919 4.73 -25.18 18.22
N GLU A 920 5.60 -24.79 19.16
CA GLU A 920 5.49 -23.45 19.79
C GLU A 920 5.80 -22.34 18.79
N PHE A 921 6.74 -22.55 17.87
CA PHE A 921 7.10 -21.57 16.84
C PHE A 921 5.92 -21.36 15.88
N ILE A 922 5.34 -22.44 15.38
CA ILE A 922 4.13 -22.41 14.54
C ILE A 922 3.01 -21.68 15.27
N ARG A 923 2.77 -22.03 16.54
CA ARG A 923 1.73 -21.38 17.35
C ARG A 923 1.99 -19.87 17.52
N ALA A 924 3.23 -19.48 17.80
CA ALA A 924 3.60 -18.08 17.91
C ALA A 924 3.48 -17.33 16.57
N ALA A 925 3.86 -17.97 15.45
CA ALA A 925 3.70 -17.42 14.11
C ALA A 925 2.21 -17.24 13.74
N LYS A 926 1.35 -18.23 14.07
CA LYS A 926 -0.10 -18.12 13.90
C LYS A 926 -0.69 -16.96 14.70
N ARG A 927 -0.19 -16.71 15.92
CA ARG A 927 -0.60 -15.54 16.73
C ARG A 927 -0.21 -14.22 16.09
N VAL A 928 1.02 -14.09 15.59
CA VAL A 928 1.47 -12.91 14.83
C VAL A 928 0.60 -12.68 13.59
N SER A 929 0.38 -13.73 12.79
CA SER A 929 -0.46 -13.65 11.59
C SER A 929 -1.89 -13.24 11.92
N ARG A 930 -2.47 -13.74 13.02
CA ARG A 930 -3.80 -13.35 13.49
C ARG A 930 -3.87 -11.88 13.88
N ALA A 931 -2.88 -11.39 14.64
CA ALA A 931 -2.80 -9.98 15.01
C ALA A 931 -2.66 -9.08 13.76
N ASN A 932 -1.78 -9.44 12.83
CA ASN A 932 -1.64 -8.73 11.55
C ASN A 932 -2.95 -8.70 10.75
N ARG A 933 -3.68 -9.82 10.70
CA ARG A 933 -4.97 -9.89 10.00
C ARG A 933 -5.99 -8.93 10.62
N LYS A 934 -6.07 -8.83 11.95
CA LYS A 934 -6.92 -7.84 12.64
C LYS A 934 -6.53 -6.39 12.28
N LEU A 935 -5.23 -6.09 12.20
CA LEU A 935 -4.73 -4.77 11.81
C LEU A 935 -5.11 -4.41 10.36
N ILE A 936 -4.89 -5.34 9.43
CA ILE A 936 -5.22 -5.20 8.00
C ILE A 936 -6.73 -5.04 7.79
N SER A 937 -7.54 -5.83 8.50
CA SER A 937 -9.00 -5.80 8.40
C SER A 937 -9.65 -4.57 9.03
N PHE A 938 -8.93 -3.80 9.85
CA PHE A 938 -9.49 -2.63 10.52
C PHE A 938 -9.97 -1.57 9.52
N GLU A 939 -9.14 -1.19 8.55
CA GLU A 939 -9.51 -0.18 7.55
C GLU A 939 -10.67 -0.66 6.65
N ARG A 940 -10.65 -1.94 6.28
CA ARG A 940 -11.72 -2.60 5.50
C ARG A 940 -13.05 -2.58 6.23
N GLY A 941 -13.04 -2.51 7.55
CA GLY A 941 -14.24 -2.43 8.36
C GLY A 941 -15.10 -1.20 8.09
N PHE A 942 -14.54 -0.15 7.45
CA PHE A 942 -15.28 1.04 7.04
C PHE A 942 -15.99 0.91 5.69
N ILE A 943 -15.81 -0.19 4.96
CA ILE A 943 -16.44 -0.42 3.66
C ILE A 943 -17.86 -0.92 3.86
N ASP A 944 -18.80 -0.22 3.23
CA ASP A 944 -20.20 -0.60 3.16
C ASP A 944 -20.62 -0.73 1.69
N GLU A 945 -21.10 -1.91 1.31
CA GLU A 945 -21.47 -2.25 -0.07
C GLU A 945 -22.59 -1.38 -0.64
N ALA A 946 -23.43 -0.78 0.21
CA ALA A 946 -24.46 0.15 -0.27
C ALA A 946 -23.87 1.51 -0.69
N GLY A 947 -22.61 1.79 -0.35
CA GLY A 947 -21.94 3.02 -0.74
C GLY A 947 -22.47 4.28 -0.05
N ILE A 948 -21.98 5.44 -0.47
CA ILE A 948 -22.51 6.73 -0.06
C ILE A 948 -23.63 7.10 -1.02
N LYS A 949 -24.76 7.59 -0.49
CA LYS A 949 -25.94 7.95 -1.28
C LYS A 949 -25.58 8.93 -2.41
N ASP A 950 -26.13 8.67 -3.60
CA ASP A 950 -25.89 9.40 -4.87
C ASP A 950 -24.47 9.22 -5.45
N ARG A 951 -23.60 8.47 -4.78
CA ARG A 951 -22.16 8.33 -5.07
C ARG A 951 -21.67 6.92 -4.68
N GLU A 952 -22.46 5.89 -5.00
CA GLU A 952 -22.35 4.54 -4.42
C GLU A 952 -21.04 3.81 -4.76
N TRP A 953 -20.29 4.31 -5.75
CA TRP A 953 -18.93 3.84 -6.03
C TRP A 953 -17.98 4.05 -4.84
N TYR A 954 -18.19 5.12 -4.07
CA TYR A 954 -17.49 5.39 -2.83
C TYR A 954 -18.15 4.64 -1.67
N ARG A 955 -17.39 3.76 -1.01
CA ARG A 955 -17.91 2.80 -0.02
C ARG A 955 -17.41 3.02 1.39
N HIS A 956 -16.37 3.82 1.56
CA HIS A 956 -15.73 4.04 2.84
C HIS A 956 -16.49 5.06 3.70
N LEU A 957 -17.15 4.62 4.76
CA LEU A 957 -17.99 5.47 5.62
C LEU A 957 -17.20 6.32 6.63
N GLY A 958 -15.90 6.07 6.81
CA GLY A 958 -15.04 6.88 7.68
C GLY A 958 -14.57 8.20 7.03
N VAL A 959 -14.03 8.12 5.82
CA VAL A 959 -13.57 9.24 4.99
C VAL A 959 -13.91 8.98 3.52
N ALA A 960 -14.30 10.02 2.79
CA ALA A 960 -14.46 10.00 1.33
C ALA A 960 -14.27 11.42 0.77
N PRO A 961 -14.23 11.59 -0.57
CA PRO A 961 -14.13 12.91 -1.17
C PRO A 961 -15.48 13.62 -1.02
N GLY A 962 -15.47 14.91 -0.70
CA GLY A 962 -16.70 15.67 -0.46
C GLY A 962 -17.52 15.88 -1.73
N LYS A 963 -18.86 15.77 -1.62
CA LYS A 963 -19.81 15.90 -2.75
C LYS A 963 -19.57 17.13 -3.64
N TRP A 964 -19.23 18.28 -3.03
CA TRP A 964 -18.97 19.55 -3.71
C TRP A 964 -17.53 20.06 -3.58
N LEU A 965 -16.60 19.24 -3.07
CA LEU A 965 -15.18 19.58 -2.94
C LEU A 965 -14.32 18.91 -4.02
N GLY A 966 -14.70 17.69 -4.41
CA GLY A 966 -13.92 16.85 -5.32
C GLY A 966 -12.77 16.21 -4.56
N TYR A 967 -11.57 16.80 -4.60
CA TYR A 967 -10.39 16.22 -3.95
C TYR A 967 -10.40 16.33 -2.41
N GLY A 968 -11.08 17.34 -1.88
CA GLY A 968 -11.12 17.59 -0.43
C GLY A 968 -11.77 16.44 0.35
N ALA A 969 -11.07 15.95 1.38
CA ALA A 969 -11.58 14.92 2.27
C ALA A 969 -12.78 15.41 3.09
N THR A 970 -13.79 14.55 3.26
CA THR A 970 -14.88 14.72 4.21
C THR A 970 -14.91 13.51 5.15
N THR A 971 -14.88 13.78 6.46
CA THR A 971 -14.98 12.76 7.49
C THR A 971 -16.45 12.43 7.77
N PHE A 972 -16.75 11.15 8.03
CA PHE A 972 -18.11 10.62 8.09
C PHE A 972 -19.02 11.18 6.97
N PRO A 973 -18.64 11.03 5.70
CA PRO A 973 -19.17 11.80 4.58
C PRO A 973 -20.71 11.80 4.50
N ALA A 974 -21.35 10.64 4.57
CA ALA A 974 -22.81 10.55 4.50
C ALA A 974 -23.51 11.28 5.66
N LEU A 975 -22.96 11.18 6.88
CA LEU A 975 -23.49 11.88 8.06
C LEU A 975 -23.26 13.39 7.95
N THR A 976 -22.06 13.80 7.53
CA THR A 976 -21.70 15.21 7.33
C THR A 976 -22.59 15.84 6.28
N GLU A 977 -22.73 15.22 5.11
CA GLU A 977 -23.57 15.72 4.01
C GLU A 977 -25.04 15.79 4.42
N ALA A 978 -25.56 14.82 5.18
CA ALA A 978 -26.93 14.86 5.68
C ALA A 978 -27.19 16.06 6.60
N ILE A 979 -26.19 16.47 7.40
CA ILE A 979 -26.28 17.60 8.34
C ILE A 979 -26.04 18.93 7.62
N THR A 980 -24.96 19.04 6.86
CA THR A 980 -24.47 20.33 6.32
C THR A 980 -25.10 20.69 4.99
N LEU A 981 -25.30 19.72 4.09
CA LEU A 981 -25.83 19.95 2.75
C LEU A 981 -27.35 19.74 2.70
N ASP A 982 -27.81 18.55 3.10
CA ASP A 982 -29.23 18.18 3.00
C ASP A 982 -30.09 18.82 4.10
N LYS A 983 -29.45 19.25 5.20
CA LYS A 983 -30.12 19.78 6.40
C LYS A 983 -31.24 18.86 6.89
N ASN A 984 -31.01 17.54 6.82
CA ASN A 984 -32.00 16.50 7.07
C ASN A 984 -31.60 15.63 8.27
N ILE A 985 -32.20 15.92 9.42
CA ILE A 985 -31.89 15.21 10.67
C ILE A 985 -32.29 13.72 10.63
N THR A 986 -33.35 13.36 9.90
CA THR A 986 -33.79 11.96 9.77
C THR A 986 -32.75 11.15 9.01
N ALA A 987 -32.26 11.67 7.88
CA ALA A 987 -31.16 11.04 7.13
C ALA A 987 -29.88 10.95 7.99
N ALA A 988 -29.54 12.00 8.74
CA ALA A 988 -28.40 11.98 9.65
C ALA A 988 -28.54 10.90 10.76
N MET A 989 -29.76 10.69 11.27
CA MET A 989 -30.02 9.61 12.23
C MET A 989 -29.88 8.22 11.60
N GLU A 990 -30.31 8.03 10.35
CA GLU A 990 -30.15 6.78 9.62
C GLU A 990 -28.66 6.44 9.39
N GLU A 991 -27.87 7.42 8.95
CA GLU A 991 -26.42 7.25 8.77
C GLU A 991 -25.68 7.00 10.09
N SER A 992 -26.11 7.66 11.18
CA SER A 992 -25.59 7.36 12.52
C SER A 992 -25.87 5.91 12.95
N ILE A 993 -27.07 5.38 12.68
CA ILE A 993 -27.41 3.98 12.98
C ILE A 993 -26.53 3.03 12.14
N ARG A 994 -26.28 3.36 10.87
CA ARG A 994 -25.41 2.61 9.99
C ARG A 994 -23.97 2.58 10.52
N LEU A 995 -23.42 3.73 10.91
CA LEU A 995 -22.10 3.83 11.55
C LEU A 995 -22.04 3.06 12.88
N VAL A 996 -23.07 3.12 13.73
CA VAL A 996 -23.13 2.34 14.98
C VAL A 996 -23.05 0.84 14.71
N ARG A 997 -23.76 0.34 13.69
CA ARG A 997 -23.70 -1.08 13.32
C ARG A 997 -22.33 -1.47 12.81
N LEU A 998 -21.76 -0.66 11.91
CA LEU A 998 -20.43 -0.87 11.33
C LEU A 998 -19.33 -0.88 12.41
N LEU A 999 -19.26 0.17 13.23
CA LEU A 999 -18.26 0.28 14.30
C LEU A 999 -18.46 -0.78 15.38
N GLY A 1000 -19.71 -1.17 15.65
CA GLY A 1000 -20.03 -2.29 16.53
C GLY A 1000 -19.50 -3.63 16.01
N TRP A 1001 -19.66 -3.90 14.71
CA TRP A 1001 -19.09 -5.08 14.06
C TRP A 1001 -17.55 -5.07 14.08
N MET A 1002 -16.93 -3.91 13.83
CA MET A 1002 -15.48 -3.76 13.93
C MET A 1002 -15.00 -4.06 15.36
N THR A 1003 -15.68 -3.51 16.37
CA THR A 1003 -15.39 -3.74 17.79
C THR A 1003 -15.40 -5.24 18.13
N GLU A 1004 -16.45 -5.94 17.70
CA GLU A 1004 -16.58 -7.38 17.92
C GLU A 1004 -15.50 -8.17 17.16
N SER A 1005 -15.19 -7.78 15.93
CA SER A 1005 -14.14 -8.43 15.13
C SER A 1005 -12.75 -8.30 15.75
N LEU A 1006 -12.46 -7.17 16.42
CA LEU A 1006 -11.22 -7.01 17.19
C LEU A 1006 -11.21 -7.87 18.47
N ARG A 1007 -12.36 -7.97 19.15
CA ARG A 1007 -12.51 -8.71 20.42
C ARG A 1007 -12.53 -10.22 20.24
N LYS A 1008 -13.01 -10.72 19.10
CA LYS A 1008 -13.01 -12.16 18.82
C LYS A 1008 -11.60 -12.71 18.97
N GLU A 1009 -11.42 -13.56 19.98
CA GLU A 1009 -10.39 -14.59 19.91
C GLU A 1009 -10.83 -15.47 18.75
N VAL A 1010 -10.12 -15.43 17.63
CA VAL A 1010 -10.32 -16.47 16.60
C VAL A 1010 -10.02 -17.79 17.31
N ASP A 1011 -11.04 -18.59 17.58
CA ASP A 1011 -10.96 -19.66 18.56
C ASP A 1011 -9.72 -20.52 18.37
N SER A 1012 -9.04 -20.73 19.48
CA SER A 1012 -8.15 -21.87 19.66
C SER A 1012 -8.92 -23.16 19.36
N GLU A 1013 -8.27 -24.10 18.68
CA GLU A 1013 -8.63 -25.52 18.68
C GLU A 1013 -8.97 -25.98 20.11
N SER A 1014 -10.27 -25.90 20.42
CA SER A 1014 -10.93 -26.83 21.30
C SER A 1014 -11.11 -28.10 20.48
N ASP A 1015 -10.15 -29.01 20.64
CA ASP A 1015 -10.37 -30.42 20.35
C ASP A 1015 -11.37 -30.94 21.42
N SER A 1016 -12.66 -30.65 21.20
CA SER A 1016 -13.77 -31.32 21.87
C SER A 1016 -14.97 -31.39 20.93
N SER A 1017 -15.01 -32.47 20.17
CA SER A 1017 -16.25 -33.01 19.62
C SER A 1017 -17.23 -33.33 20.76
N ASP A 1018 -18.20 -32.45 20.97
CA ASP A 1018 -19.51 -32.62 21.61
C ASP A 1018 -20.08 -31.17 21.61
N ASP A 1019 -20.90 -30.76 20.65
CA ASP A 1019 -22.29 -31.17 20.55
C ASP A 1019 -22.85 -30.93 19.13
N GLN A 1020 -23.59 -31.92 18.65
CA GLN A 1020 -24.59 -31.84 17.56
C GLN A 1020 -25.99 -31.69 18.19
N PRO A 1021 -26.99 -31.20 17.44
CA PRO A 1021 -27.69 -32.06 16.48
C PRO A 1021 -27.53 -31.68 15.02
#